data_AF-A0A2T6AIB1-F1
#
_entry.id   AF-A0A2T6AIB1-F1
#
_cell.length_a   1.000
_cell.length_b   1.000
_cell.length_c   1.000
_cell.angle_alpha   90.00
_cell.angle_beta   90.00
_cell.angle_gamma   90.00
#
_symmetry.space_group_name_H-M   'P 1'
#
loop_
_entity.id
_entity.type
_entity.pdbx_description
1 polymer ?
#
loop_
_entity_poly.entity_id
_entity_poly.type
_entity_poly.pdbx_seq_one_letter_code
_entity_poly.pdbx_strand_id
1 'polypeptide(L)'
;MNRYLLLCFYLFISTFFMVAQKNHNRSAKKEIYNLLDYRGTPDSPEDKSFLIFSDKGSWFGFSTPSAINQDGFSGPFIMSQNNGTWLSPSLVNIRIKSLMEANQKTLIRNSYEGRLSGLNFKKETKNWQISHSMFFASAKTAVFKFQIKNFDDKLISIQPVIEGKIFEAGFSLEQEKKLIKVKSKTNNFYGLLNLPTEVKLSSIVISDTSYSADLNPIEVASGATHEFIYSFTFATEFDKNELDLINTIQGNFYQEHKKIQQEKLALIGSIQNLMQDQWKDSTYYQLAQKSLLTLQNNWRAASGGLKYDGFFPSYHYKWFYGFWAWDSWKHAVAVAYYDPDLAKSQVLAMYDYQTENGFIPDCVYRDNVIEENNYRNTKPPLSAWAAWTIFKQDGDRDFIKKIYPKIKKQHEWWYLYRDHDKDGICEYGSTDGTLIAAKWESGMDNAVRFDDTKLLPNSKNAFSMDQESVDLNSFLYAEKLYLKKLAKILKIKKDEDLFEKQADILREQINHQFYNEEDGWYYDTSLDGNSFIKIKGSEGWIPLWAGIASKSKANNLLKIMMDSTQFNTSVPLQTLDASSEKFKPDGGYWRGPTWIDQSYFGIKGLKKYGYESEANELTRKLIHNAEGVTQKGKAIRENYNPISGKGLEAYNFSWSAAHYLLLLLNKQL
;
A
#
# COMPACT_ATOMS: atom_id res chain seq x y z
N MET A 1 -42.09 -14.21 46.87
CA MET A 1 -40.79 -13.51 46.73
C MET A 1 -40.06 -13.83 45.41
N ASN A 2 -40.76 -14.13 44.30
CA ASN A 2 -40.11 -14.68 43.09
C ASN A 2 -40.65 -14.17 41.74
N ARG A 3 -41.32 -13.01 41.70
CA ARG A 3 -41.73 -12.36 40.43
C ARG A 3 -40.99 -11.05 40.15
N TYR A 4 -40.45 -10.39 41.18
CA TYR A 4 -39.66 -9.16 41.01
C TYR A 4 -38.20 -9.40 40.59
N LEU A 5 -37.59 -10.54 40.95
CA LEU A 5 -36.23 -10.87 40.50
C LEU A 5 -36.17 -11.21 39.00
N LEU A 6 -37.19 -11.87 38.44
CA LEU A 6 -37.22 -12.22 37.02
C LEU A 6 -37.39 -10.99 36.12
N LEU A 7 -38.19 -10.01 36.54
CA LEU A 7 -38.37 -8.76 35.79
C LEU A 7 -37.10 -7.90 35.80
N CYS A 8 -36.38 -7.84 36.92
CA CYS A 8 -35.10 -7.14 37.00
C CYS A 8 -34.02 -7.81 36.13
N PHE A 9 -34.03 -9.15 36.01
CA PHE A 9 -33.08 -9.88 35.17
C PHE A 9 -33.34 -9.66 33.66
N TYR A 10 -34.60 -9.60 33.23
CA TYR A 10 -34.97 -9.29 31.83
C TYR A 10 -34.72 -7.82 31.46
N LEU A 11 -34.89 -6.88 32.39
CA LEU A 11 -34.55 -5.46 32.19
C LEU A 11 -33.03 -5.25 32.14
N PHE A 12 -32.24 -6.03 32.88
CA PHE A 12 -30.76 -5.97 32.82
C PHE A 12 -30.19 -6.57 31.53
N ILE A 13 -30.76 -7.67 31.02
CA ILE A 13 -30.31 -8.30 29.77
C ILE A 13 -30.69 -7.46 28.54
N SER A 14 -31.89 -6.85 28.53
CA SER A 14 -32.33 -5.97 27.43
C SER A 14 -31.57 -4.65 27.38
N THR A 15 -31.17 -4.09 28.52
CA THR A 15 -30.30 -2.90 28.56
C THR A 15 -28.86 -3.22 28.17
N PHE A 16 -28.32 -4.40 28.51
CA PHE A 16 -27.00 -4.83 27.99
C PHE A 16 -27.02 -5.08 26.48
N PHE A 17 -28.09 -5.67 25.93
CA PHE A 17 -28.23 -5.84 24.48
C PHE A 17 -28.44 -4.51 23.73
N MET A 18 -29.20 -3.56 24.29
CA MET A 18 -29.34 -2.22 23.70
C MET A 18 -28.07 -1.37 23.83
N VAL A 19 -27.29 -1.53 24.89
CA VAL A 19 -25.99 -0.84 25.05
C VAL A 19 -24.92 -1.48 24.16
N ALA A 20 -24.93 -2.81 23.97
CA ALA A 20 -24.07 -3.51 23.02
C ALA A 20 -24.42 -3.16 21.55
N GLN A 21 -25.71 -3.10 21.19
CA GLN A 21 -26.15 -2.63 19.87
C GLN A 21 -25.90 -1.13 19.65
N LYS A 22 -26.06 -0.27 20.66
CA LYS A 22 -25.68 1.15 20.57
C LYS A 22 -24.18 1.35 20.47
N ASN A 23 -23.35 0.47 21.04
CA ASN A 23 -21.90 0.52 20.89
C ASN A 23 -21.42 -0.04 19.54
N HIS A 24 -22.11 -1.02 18.96
CA HIS A 24 -21.83 -1.48 17.58
C HIS A 24 -22.14 -0.40 16.52
N ASN A 25 -23.14 0.45 16.75
CA ASN A 25 -23.51 1.51 15.80
C ASN A 25 -22.78 2.85 16.00
N ARG A 26 -22.06 3.06 17.13
CA ARG A 26 -21.37 4.33 17.43
C ARG A 26 -19.91 4.39 16.98
N SER A 27 -19.28 3.27 16.61
CA SER A 27 -17.90 3.26 16.10
C SER A 27 -17.79 3.44 14.58
N ALA A 28 -18.88 3.32 13.83
CA ALA A 28 -18.87 3.07 12.39
C ALA A 28 -18.60 4.28 11.47
N LYS A 29 -18.29 5.48 11.98
CA LYS A 29 -18.09 6.68 11.11
C LYS A 29 -17.10 7.68 11.70
N LYS A 30 -15.94 7.23 12.18
CA LYS A 30 -14.86 8.12 12.63
C LYS A 30 -13.52 7.65 12.11
N GLU A 31 -12.68 8.62 11.75
CA GLU A 31 -11.26 8.36 11.55
C GLU A 31 -10.61 7.98 12.88
N ILE A 32 -9.79 6.93 12.85
CA ILE A 32 -9.07 6.47 14.01
C ILE A 32 -7.67 7.08 13.98
N TYR A 33 -7.34 7.83 15.01
CA TYR A 33 -6.03 8.47 15.15
C TYR A 33 -4.93 7.47 15.46
N ASN A 34 -3.73 7.77 14.92
CA ASN A 34 -2.45 7.14 15.24
C ASN A 34 -2.43 5.63 14.97
N LEU A 35 -3.10 5.19 13.91
CA LEU A 35 -2.96 3.82 13.41
C LEU A 35 -1.53 3.56 12.94
N LEU A 36 -0.88 4.57 12.37
CA LEU A 36 0.55 4.62 12.07
C LEU A 36 1.19 5.78 12.85
N ASP A 37 2.46 5.63 13.21
CA ASP A 37 3.24 6.67 13.89
C ASP A 37 4.06 7.47 12.89
N TYR A 38 3.80 8.77 12.82
CA TYR A 38 4.49 9.71 11.94
C TYR A 38 5.42 10.64 12.70
N ARG A 39 5.83 10.29 13.93
CA ARG A 39 6.76 11.11 14.72
C ARG A 39 8.19 10.82 14.31
N GLY A 40 8.89 11.86 13.90
CA GLY A 40 10.31 11.82 13.56
C GLY A 40 10.78 13.12 12.94
N THR A 41 12.02 13.49 13.23
CA THR A 41 12.73 14.60 12.60
C THR A 41 13.97 14.00 11.95
N PRO A 42 14.16 14.13 10.62
CA PRO A 42 15.28 13.49 9.96
C PRO A 42 16.59 14.18 10.37
N ASP A 43 17.62 13.40 10.61
CA ASP A 43 18.98 13.91 10.87
C ASP A 43 19.82 14.06 9.59
N SER A 44 19.38 13.42 8.51
CA SER A 44 20.07 13.31 7.23
C SER A 44 19.06 13.22 6.08
N PRO A 45 19.49 13.49 4.83
CA PRO A 45 18.62 13.39 3.66
C PRO A 45 18.08 11.97 3.42
N GLU A 46 18.81 10.93 3.82
CA GLU A 46 18.51 9.52 3.58
C GLU A 46 17.80 8.82 4.77
N ASP A 47 17.51 9.53 5.86
CA ASP A 47 16.89 8.94 7.06
C ASP A 47 15.53 8.30 6.74
N LYS A 48 15.43 6.99 6.97
CA LYS A 48 14.18 6.22 6.85
C LYS A 48 13.82 5.51 8.16
N SER A 49 14.15 6.10 9.31
CA SER A 49 13.89 5.50 10.62
C SER A 49 12.43 5.64 11.10
N PHE A 50 11.62 6.46 10.41
CA PHE A 50 10.22 6.71 10.72
C PHE A 50 9.37 6.91 9.46
N LEU A 51 8.04 6.94 9.64
CA LEU A 51 7.08 6.99 8.53
C LEU A 51 6.76 8.42 8.11
N ILE A 52 6.39 8.59 6.84
CA ILE A 52 5.85 9.83 6.27
C ILE A 52 4.37 9.67 5.93
N PHE A 53 3.63 10.77 6.06
CA PHE A 53 2.27 10.91 5.57
C PHE A 53 2.29 11.51 4.16
N SER A 54 1.61 10.85 3.23
CA SER A 54 1.38 11.33 1.86
C SER A 54 -0.07 10.99 1.47
N ASP A 55 -0.71 11.83 0.65
CA ASP A 55 -2.08 11.61 0.19
C ASP A 55 -2.25 12.20 -1.23
N LYS A 56 -3.38 11.91 -1.87
CA LYS A 56 -3.77 12.43 -3.19
C LYS A 56 -2.77 12.10 -4.31
N GLY A 57 -1.98 11.03 -4.17
CA GLY A 57 -0.96 10.66 -5.16
C GLY A 57 0.33 11.49 -5.07
N SER A 58 0.56 12.22 -3.98
CA SER A 58 1.69 13.13 -3.89
C SER A 58 3.06 12.43 -3.95
N TRP A 59 3.99 13.06 -4.68
CA TRP A 59 5.40 12.68 -4.77
C TRP A 59 6.26 13.24 -3.62
N PHE A 60 5.63 13.75 -2.57
CA PHE A 60 6.29 14.14 -1.32
C PHE A 60 5.40 13.89 -0.10
N GLY A 61 6.02 13.84 1.07
CA GLY A 61 5.32 13.62 2.34
C GLY A 61 5.91 14.39 3.52
N PHE A 62 5.21 14.37 4.64
CA PHE A 62 5.61 15.02 5.88
C PHE A 62 5.47 14.10 7.09
N SER A 63 6.17 14.43 8.16
CA SER A 63 6.06 13.78 9.46
C SER A 63 5.80 14.84 10.54
N THR A 64 5.29 14.39 11.68
CA THR A 64 5.23 15.23 12.88
C THR A 64 6.60 15.26 13.58
N PRO A 65 7.00 16.37 14.22
CA PRO A 65 8.33 16.49 14.81
C PRO A 65 8.54 15.53 15.98
N SER A 66 9.77 15.05 16.16
CA SER A 66 10.23 14.43 17.42
C SER A 66 11.11 15.37 18.25
N ALA A 67 11.74 16.36 17.61
CA ALA A 67 12.59 17.35 18.26
C ALA A 67 11.79 18.33 19.15
N ILE A 68 12.25 18.53 20.39
CA ILE A 68 11.56 19.38 21.39
C ILE A 68 11.39 20.82 20.91
N ASN A 69 12.41 21.36 20.23
CA ASN A 69 12.47 22.77 19.81
C ASN A 69 11.97 23.03 18.38
N GLN A 70 11.31 22.05 17.75
CA GLN A 70 10.76 22.20 16.41
C GLN A 70 9.26 22.51 16.47
N ASP A 71 8.88 23.69 15.99
CA ASP A 71 7.51 24.20 15.87
C ASP A 71 7.11 24.23 14.39
N GLY A 72 7.21 23.04 13.77
CA GLY A 72 7.02 22.83 12.34
C GLY A 72 6.92 21.34 12.02
N PHE A 73 6.24 20.98 10.93
CA PHE A 73 6.27 19.60 10.44
C PHE A 73 7.69 19.25 9.96
N SER A 74 8.04 17.97 10.08
CA SER A 74 9.28 17.46 9.53
C SER A 74 9.14 17.25 8.03
N GLY A 75 10.17 17.66 7.28
CA GLY A 75 10.21 17.53 5.83
C GLY A 75 10.04 18.84 5.06
N PRO A 76 9.72 18.73 3.76
CA PRO A 76 9.19 17.54 3.07
C PRO A 76 10.21 16.43 2.78
N PHE A 77 9.73 15.18 2.70
CA PHE A 77 10.44 14.06 2.07
C PHE A 77 10.05 13.97 0.60
N ILE A 78 10.98 14.19 -0.32
CA ILE A 78 10.76 14.29 -1.76
C ILE A 78 11.04 12.93 -2.41
N MET A 79 10.00 12.27 -2.91
CA MET A 79 10.08 10.96 -3.55
C MET A 79 10.32 11.04 -5.06
N SER A 80 10.17 12.24 -5.63
CA SER A 80 10.58 12.55 -7.01
C SER A 80 12.06 12.91 -7.15
N GLN A 81 12.83 12.88 -6.06
CA GLN A 81 14.26 13.15 -6.02
C GLN A 81 14.99 11.88 -5.60
N ASN A 82 15.91 11.39 -6.44
CA ASN A 82 16.62 10.11 -6.21
C ASN A 82 15.62 8.99 -5.85
N ASN A 83 15.96 8.15 -4.87
CA ASN A 83 15.09 7.13 -4.28
C ASN A 83 14.48 7.58 -2.94
N GLY A 84 14.01 8.84 -2.93
CA GLY A 84 13.47 9.52 -1.77
C GLY A 84 14.55 10.22 -0.96
N THR A 85 14.36 11.53 -0.75
CA THR A 85 15.32 12.37 -0.04
C THR A 85 14.58 13.41 0.80
N TRP A 86 14.92 13.54 2.08
CA TRP A 86 14.47 14.66 2.89
C TRP A 86 15.06 15.97 2.35
N LEU A 87 14.18 16.91 2.02
CA LEU A 87 14.60 18.27 1.67
C LEU A 87 15.11 19.02 2.90
N SER A 88 14.49 18.78 4.06
CA SER A 88 14.71 19.57 5.26
C SER A 88 14.31 18.80 6.52
N PRO A 89 15.00 19.02 7.66
CA PRO A 89 14.47 18.62 8.96
C PRO A 89 13.16 19.32 9.30
N SER A 90 12.99 20.58 8.90
CA SER A 90 11.74 21.32 8.92
C SER A 90 11.83 22.52 7.99
N LEU A 91 11.12 22.45 6.85
CA LEU A 91 11.14 23.54 5.86
C LEU A 91 10.43 24.79 6.41
N VAL A 92 9.47 24.60 7.32
CA VAL A 92 8.70 25.67 7.96
C VAL A 92 8.71 25.42 9.46
N ASN A 93 9.64 26.08 10.16
CA ASN A 93 9.68 26.16 11.61
C ASN A 93 9.17 27.55 12.04
N ILE A 94 8.20 27.60 12.96
CA ILE A 94 7.58 28.85 13.40
C ILE A 94 8.08 29.18 14.80
N ARG A 95 9.12 30.02 14.85
CA ARG A 95 9.71 30.47 16.10
C ARG A 95 8.97 31.69 16.63
N ILE A 96 8.56 31.66 17.89
CA ILE A 96 7.95 32.83 18.55
C ILE A 96 8.95 33.43 19.53
N LYS A 97 9.54 34.57 19.14
CA LYS A 97 10.60 35.25 19.92
C LYS A 97 10.21 35.47 21.39
N SER A 98 9.02 36.01 21.64
CA SER A 98 8.55 36.36 22.99
C SER A 98 8.24 35.16 23.90
N LEU A 99 7.98 33.97 23.34
CA LEU A 99 7.67 32.78 24.13
C LEU A 99 8.93 31.99 24.51
N MET A 100 10.02 32.10 23.74
CA MET A 100 11.27 31.39 24.03
C MET A 100 11.93 31.85 25.33
N GLU A 101 11.86 33.14 25.65
CA GLU A 101 12.41 33.71 26.89
C GLU A 101 11.62 33.25 28.14
N ALA A 102 10.31 33.01 28.00
CA ALA A 102 9.43 32.57 29.08
C ALA A 102 9.43 31.04 29.33
N ASN A 103 9.92 30.24 28.37
CA ASN A 103 9.74 28.78 28.34
C ASN A 103 10.79 27.97 29.14
N GLN A 104 11.88 28.58 29.62
CA GLN A 104 12.97 27.84 30.29
C GLN A 104 12.56 27.15 31.61
N LYS A 105 11.34 27.39 32.15
CA LYS A 105 10.82 26.77 33.38
C LYS A 105 9.41 26.19 33.27
N THR A 106 8.83 26.10 32.07
CA THR A 106 7.40 25.76 31.90
C THR A 106 7.23 24.33 31.40
N LEU A 107 6.34 23.55 32.04
CA LEU A 107 5.97 22.22 31.57
C LEU A 107 5.21 22.31 30.25
N ILE A 108 5.75 21.72 29.18
CA ILE A 108 5.13 21.65 27.86
C ILE A 108 4.55 20.24 27.65
N ARG A 109 3.27 20.16 27.29
CA ARG A 109 2.59 18.93 26.88
C ARG A 109 2.52 18.86 25.36
N ASN A 110 3.04 17.78 24.79
CA ASN A 110 2.99 17.53 23.36
C ASN A 110 1.94 16.46 23.05
N SER A 111 1.18 16.63 21.96
CA SER A 111 0.35 15.54 21.42
C SER A 111 0.37 15.54 19.89
N TYR A 112 0.22 14.34 19.32
CA TYR A 112 0.36 14.07 17.90
C TYR A 112 -0.82 13.24 17.42
N GLU A 113 -1.35 13.59 16.26
CA GLU A 113 -2.51 12.94 15.66
C GLU A 113 -2.28 12.76 14.16
N GLY A 114 -2.13 11.52 13.71
CA GLY A 114 -2.17 11.14 12.30
C GLY A 114 -3.46 10.40 11.97
N ARG A 115 -4.08 10.73 10.83
CA ARG A 115 -5.28 10.09 10.30
C ARG A 115 -5.31 10.16 8.77
N LEU A 116 -6.30 9.56 8.12
CA LEU A 116 -6.43 9.55 6.66
C LEU A 116 -6.53 10.95 6.06
N SER A 117 -7.17 11.89 6.76
CA SER A 117 -7.36 13.27 6.30
C SER A 117 -6.26 14.26 6.68
N GLY A 118 -5.15 13.82 7.29
CA GLY A 118 -4.04 14.70 7.61
C GLY A 118 -3.30 14.42 8.92
N LEU A 119 -2.35 15.31 9.20
CA LEU A 119 -1.58 15.31 10.44
C LEU A 119 -1.89 16.54 11.29
N ASN A 120 -1.89 16.37 12.60
CA ASN A 120 -1.90 17.45 13.57
C ASN A 120 -0.85 17.20 14.65
N PHE A 121 -0.27 18.27 15.18
CA PHE A 121 0.42 18.21 16.46
C PHE A 121 0.21 19.50 17.24
N LYS A 122 0.29 19.41 18.56
CA LYS A 122 0.17 20.58 19.44
C LYS A 122 1.18 20.56 20.56
N LYS A 123 1.56 21.76 21.00
CA LYS A 123 2.33 22.05 22.20
C LYS A 123 1.50 22.93 23.10
N GLU A 124 1.38 22.55 24.36
CA GLU A 124 0.48 23.20 25.30
C GLU A 124 1.19 23.48 26.62
N THR A 125 1.03 24.69 27.12
CA THR A 125 1.39 25.09 28.49
C THR A 125 0.14 25.52 29.24
N LYS A 126 0.29 25.92 30.50
CA LYS A 126 -0.80 26.55 31.26
C LYS A 126 -1.28 27.88 30.67
N ASN A 127 -0.43 28.59 29.91
CA ASN A 127 -0.69 29.96 29.47
C ASN A 127 -1.02 30.05 27.98
N TRP A 128 -0.65 29.06 27.18
CA TRP A 128 -0.88 29.10 25.73
C TRP A 128 -0.88 27.69 25.12
N GLN A 129 -1.48 27.58 23.94
CA GLN A 129 -1.40 26.40 23.08
C GLN A 129 -0.98 26.80 21.67
N ILE A 130 -0.01 26.09 21.11
CA ILE A 130 0.33 26.13 19.69
C ILE A 130 -0.17 24.82 19.06
N SER A 131 -0.83 24.92 17.91
CA SER A 131 -1.25 23.75 17.14
C SER A 131 -0.98 23.93 15.66
N HIS A 132 -0.54 22.84 15.04
CA HIS A 132 -0.27 22.74 13.62
C HIS A 132 -1.18 21.66 13.03
N SER A 133 -1.73 21.94 11.86
CA SER A 133 -2.56 21.00 11.09
C SER A 133 -2.12 21.02 9.64
N MET A 134 -2.15 19.87 8.97
CA MET A 134 -1.90 19.79 7.53
C MET A 134 -2.78 18.77 6.84
N PHE A 135 -3.08 19.03 5.56
CA PHE A 135 -3.68 18.07 4.63
C PHE A 135 -3.11 18.28 3.21
N PHE A 136 -3.24 17.26 2.35
CA PHE A 136 -2.94 17.42 0.92
C PHE A 136 -4.17 17.92 0.17
N ALA A 137 -4.01 19.03 -0.53
CA ALA A 137 -5.05 19.61 -1.37
C ALA A 137 -5.10 18.94 -2.75
N SER A 138 -3.95 18.52 -3.26
CA SER A 138 -3.75 17.86 -4.55
C SER A 138 -2.51 16.96 -4.47
N ALA A 139 -2.19 16.26 -5.56
CA ALA A 139 -0.92 15.54 -5.71
C ALA A 139 0.33 16.45 -5.65
N LYS A 140 0.15 17.76 -5.85
CA LYS A 140 1.23 18.74 -5.93
C LYS A 140 1.33 19.60 -4.67
N THR A 141 0.26 19.75 -3.90
CA THR A 141 0.15 20.78 -2.85
C THR A 141 -0.26 20.20 -1.50
N ALA A 142 0.54 20.51 -0.47
CA ALA A 142 0.18 20.38 0.94
C ALA A 142 -0.14 21.76 1.53
N VAL A 143 -1.19 21.83 2.35
CA VAL A 143 -1.62 23.06 3.01
C VAL A 143 -1.56 22.87 4.52
N PHE A 144 -1.14 23.93 5.20
CA PHE A 144 -0.84 23.95 6.61
C PHE A 144 -1.55 25.09 7.30
N LYS A 145 -1.94 24.85 8.54
CA LYS A 145 -2.46 25.87 9.44
C LYS A 145 -1.65 25.89 10.72
N PHE A 146 -1.23 27.09 11.09
CA PHE A 146 -0.70 27.39 12.43
C PHE A 146 -1.79 28.06 13.25
N GLN A 147 -1.90 27.70 14.52
CA GLN A 147 -2.76 28.41 15.47
C GLN A 147 -2.02 28.61 16.79
N ILE A 148 -2.22 29.79 17.40
CA ILE A 148 -1.85 30.05 18.79
C ILE A 148 -3.10 30.49 19.55
N LYS A 149 -3.35 29.83 20.68
CA LYS A 149 -4.38 30.19 21.63
C LYS A 149 -3.76 30.73 22.91
N ASN A 150 -4.27 31.86 23.38
CA ASN A 150 -3.88 32.44 24.65
C ASN A 150 -4.81 31.95 25.77
N PHE A 151 -4.26 31.29 26.78
CA PHE A 151 -4.96 30.89 28.00
C PHE A 151 -4.61 31.80 29.20
N ASP A 152 -3.66 32.71 29.04
CA ASP A 152 -3.30 33.71 30.03
C ASP A 152 -4.46 34.69 30.23
N ASP A 153 -4.56 35.28 31.42
CA ASP A 153 -5.55 36.30 31.73
C ASP A 153 -5.20 37.65 31.10
N LYS A 154 -3.96 37.79 30.61
CA LYS A 154 -3.45 38.99 29.94
C LYS A 154 -3.30 38.81 28.44
N LEU A 155 -3.31 39.94 27.73
CA LEU A 155 -2.94 40.00 26.32
C LEU A 155 -1.47 39.59 26.15
N ILE A 156 -1.19 38.71 25.19
CA ILE A 156 0.17 38.36 24.80
C ILE A 156 0.50 39.00 23.46
N SER A 157 1.70 39.58 23.36
CA SER A 157 2.26 40.04 22.08
C SER A 157 3.28 39.02 21.60
N ILE A 158 3.08 38.51 20.40
CA ILE A 158 3.97 37.54 19.77
C ILE A 158 4.55 38.10 18.49
N GLN A 159 5.80 37.76 18.21
CA GLN A 159 6.42 38.04 16.92
C GLN A 159 6.86 36.72 16.31
N PRO A 160 6.04 36.15 15.41
CA PRO A 160 6.41 34.93 14.69
C PRO A 160 7.54 35.20 13.70
N VAL A 161 8.47 34.26 13.64
CA VAL A 161 9.51 34.16 12.61
C VAL A 161 9.32 32.81 11.94
N ILE A 162 9.10 32.82 10.63
CA ILE A 162 9.07 31.59 9.83
C ILE A 162 10.47 31.37 9.29
N GLU A 163 11.10 30.28 9.69
CA GLU A 163 12.47 29.94 9.30
C GLU A 163 12.54 28.51 8.78
N GLY A 164 13.49 28.26 7.89
CA GLY A 164 13.71 26.92 7.35
C GLY A 164 15.15 26.75 6.93
N LYS A 165 15.64 25.52 7.04
CA LYS A 165 16.97 25.10 6.60
C LYS A 165 16.83 23.83 5.79
N ILE A 166 17.42 23.78 4.60
CA ILE A 166 17.42 22.56 3.78
C ILE A 166 18.71 21.76 4.00
N PHE A 167 18.64 20.46 3.74
CA PHE A 167 19.84 19.68 3.53
C PHE A 167 20.44 20.05 2.16
N GLU A 168 21.77 20.07 2.04
CA GLU A 168 22.48 20.27 0.77
C GLU A 168 22.40 19.02 -0.15
N ALA A 169 21.22 18.42 -0.26
CA ALA A 169 20.95 17.16 -0.94
C ALA A 169 20.47 17.36 -2.39
N GLY A 170 21.17 18.22 -3.12
CA GLY A 170 20.79 18.57 -4.50
C GLY A 170 19.66 19.60 -4.59
N PHE A 171 19.46 20.41 -3.55
CA PHE A 171 18.50 21.51 -3.56
C PHE A 171 19.18 22.87 -3.30
N SER A 172 18.50 23.95 -3.67
CA SER A 172 18.83 25.32 -3.24
C SER A 172 17.57 26.14 -3.04
N LEU A 173 17.67 27.18 -2.22
CA LEU A 173 16.60 28.15 -1.99
C LEU A 173 16.85 29.44 -2.79
N GLU A 174 15.78 30.05 -3.27
CA GLU A 174 15.80 31.39 -3.83
C GLU A 174 14.52 32.16 -3.45
N GLN A 175 14.60 33.49 -3.43
CA GLN A 175 13.41 34.31 -3.26
C GLN A 175 12.78 34.61 -4.62
N GLU A 176 11.49 34.33 -4.76
CA GLU A 176 10.70 34.73 -5.93
C GLU A 176 9.53 35.60 -5.47
N LYS A 177 9.68 36.92 -5.59
CA LYS A 177 8.72 37.92 -5.06
C LYS A 177 8.49 37.75 -3.55
N LYS A 178 7.31 37.28 -3.16
CA LYS A 178 6.91 36.99 -1.75
C LYS A 178 6.96 35.50 -1.41
N LEU A 179 7.49 34.68 -2.31
CA LEU A 179 7.58 33.23 -2.17
C LEU A 179 9.02 32.81 -1.90
N ILE A 180 9.16 31.68 -1.22
CA ILE A 180 10.43 30.97 -1.11
C ILE A 180 10.36 29.81 -2.08
N LYS A 181 11.29 29.78 -3.02
CA LYS A 181 11.36 28.75 -4.04
C LYS A 181 12.48 27.79 -3.73
N VAL A 182 12.18 26.50 -3.87
CA VAL A 182 13.12 25.39 -3.72
C VAL A 182 13.44 24.89 -5.12
N LYS A 183 14.68 25.00 -5.57
CA LYS A 183 15.12 24.43 -6.85
C LYS A 183 15.73 23.05 -6.63
N SER A 184 15.28 22.05 -7.40
CA SER A 184 16.10 20.84 -7.58
C SER A 184 17.28 21.16 -8.50
N LYS A 185 18.46 20.63 -8.17
CA LYS A 185 19.68 20.72 -8.99
C LYS A 185 19.83 19.53 -9.94
N THR A 186 18.99 18.50 -9.82
CA THR A 186 19.14 17.25 -10.59
C THR A 186 17.99 16.99 -11.55
N ASN A 187 16.87 17.70 -11.42
CA ASN A 187 15.73 17.59 -12.31
C ASN A 187 14.96 18.92 -12.38
N ASN A 188 13.91 18.95 -13.20
CA ASN A 188 13.12 20.16 -13.42
C ASN A 188 12.04 20.42 -12.36
N PHE A 189 11.96 19.63 -11.28
CA PHE A 189 11.03 19.93 -10.21
C PHE A 189 11.50 21.13 -9.40
N TYR A 190 10.53 21.93 -8.97
CA TYR A 190 10.76 22.98 -8.00
C TYR A 190 9.60 23.07 -7.00
N GLY A 191 9.94 23.53 -5.81
CA GLY A 191 9.01 23.79 -4.73
C GLY A 191 8.67 25.26 -4.63
N LEU A 192 7.41 25.58 -4.33
CA LEU A 192 6.98 26.91 -3.92
C LEU A 192 6.40 26.83 -2.51
N LEU A 193 7.02 27.56 -1.59
CA LEU A 193 6.48 27.82 -0.26
C LEU A 193 5.78 29.17 -0.27
N ASN A 194 4.45 29.13 -0.18
CA ASN A 194 3.61 30.32 -0.04
C ASN A 194 3.53 30.70 1.43
N LEU A 195 4.15 31.82 1.79
CA LEU A 195 4.07 32.38 3.13
C LEU A 195 2.65 32.91 3.43
N PRO A 196 2.29 33.04 4.73
CA PRO A 196 0.97 33.53 5.10
C PRO A 196 0.70 34.96 4.65
N THR A 197 -0.57 35.27 4.42
CA THR A 197 -1.05 36.60 3.97
C THR A 197 -1.84 37.33 5.04
N GLU A 198 -2.34 36.59 6.03
CA GLU A 198 -3.14 37.05 7.17
C GLU A 198 -2.33 37.91 8.14
N VAL A 199 -1.01 37.71 8.16
CA VAL A 199 -0.07 38.52 8.94
C VAL A 199 0.92 39.17 7.98
N LYS A 200 1.08 40.49 8.10
CA LYS A 200 1.98 41.24 7.24
C LYS A 200 3.43 40.82 7.48
N LEU A 201 4.09 40.40 6.40
CA LEU A 201 5.51 40.13 6.35
C LEU A 201 6.32 41.44 6.51
N SER A 202 7.26 41.44 7.46
CA SER A 202 8.16 42.56 7.73
C SER A 202 9.43 42.50 6.87
N SER A 203 10.09 41.34 6.82
CA SER A 203 11.33 41.12 6.08
C SER A 203 11.53 39.64 5.74
N ILE A 204 12.25 39.37 4.65
CA ILE A 204 12.78 38.04 4.32
C ILE A 204 14.29 38.17 4.14
N VAL A 205 15.03 37.28 4.78
CA VAL A 205 16.44 37.04 4.52
C VAL A 205 16.57 35.61 4.02
N ILE A 206 17.24 35.41 2.90
CA ILE A 206 17.41 34.10 2.26
C ILE A 206 18.86 33.90 1.84
N SER A 207 19.32 32.67 1.95
CA SER A 207 20.55 32.14 1.40
C SER A 207 20.21 30.87 0.61
N ASP A 208 21.19 30.28 -0.06
CA ASP A 208 20.97 29.06 -0.84
C ASP A 208 20.49 27.86 0.00
N THR A 209 20.68 27.88 1.33
CA THR A 209 20.39 26.73 2.22
C THR A 209 19.48 27.05 3.40
N SER A 210 19.19 28.33 3.65
CA SER A 210 18.29 28.73 4.73
C SER A 210 17.57 30.03 4.44
N TYR A 211 16.44 30.24 5.09
CA TYR A 211 15.71 31.51 5.08
C TYR A 211 15.14 31.84 6.46
N SER A 212 14.86 33.12 6.67
CA SER A 212 14.11 33.65 7.81
C SER A 212 13.17 34.74 7.31
N ALA A 213 11.88 34.60 7.62
CA ALA A 213 10.81 35.53 7.28
C ALA A 213 10.18 36.06 8.58
N ASP A 214 10.43 37.32 8.90
CA ASP A 214 9.84 37.97 10.07
C ASP A 214 8.42 38.44 9.75
N LEU A 215 7.47 38.06 10.60
CA LEU A 215 6.11 38.58 10.56
C LEU A 215 5.95 39.74 11.55
N ASN A 216 5.04 40.66 11.23
CA ASN A 216 4.68 41.74 12.14
C ASN A 216 4.17 41.19 13.49
N PRO A 217 4.36 41.93 14.60
CA PRO A 217 3.81 41.55 15.89
C PRO A 217 2.30 41.34 15.83
N ILE A 218 1.82 40.34 16.57
CA ILE A 218 0.42 39.95 16.68
C ILE A 218 0.04 40.00 18.16
N GLU A 219 -1.07 40.66 18.43
CA GLU A 219 -1.68 40.67 19.76
C GLU A 219 -2.74 39.58 19.85
N VAL A 220 -2.65 38.74 20.89
CA VAL A 220 -3.62 37.68 21.14
C VAL A 220 -4.27 37.94 22.51
N ALA A 221 -5.50 38.42 22.49
CA ALA A 221 -6.29 38.68 23.69
C ALA A 221 -6.50 37.40 24.52
N SER A 222 -6.79 37.55 25.82
CA SER A 222 -7.10 36.43 26.70
C SER A 222 -8.25 35.58 26.13
N GLY A 223 -8.05 34.26 26.08
CA GLY A 223 -9.00 33.30 25.51
C GLY A 223 -9.08 33.27 23.97
N ALA A 224 -8.47 34.23 23.27
CA ALA A 224 -8.52 34.32 21.81
C ALA A 224 -7.57 33.32 21.14
N THR A 225 -7.82 33.06 19.86
CA THR A 225 -6.95 32.28 18.98
C THR A 225 -6.61 33.11 17.76
N HIS A 226 -5.33 33.14 17.42
CA HIS A 226 -4.86 33.68 16.15
C HIS A 226 -4.37 32.54 15.27
N GLU A 227 -4.63 32.61 13.97
CA GLU A 227 -4.24 31.58 13.02
C GLU A 227 -3.78 32.17 11.70
N PHE A 228 -2.96 31.42 10.98
CA PHE A 228 -2.54 31.75 9.63
C PHE A 228 -2.22 30.49 8.83
N ILE A 229 -2.35 30.58 7.52
CA ILE A 229 -2.27 29.46 6.57
C ILE A 229 -1.07 29.64 5.66
N TYR A 230 -0.37 28.55 5.36
CA TYR A 230 0.70 28.50 4.37
C TYR A 230 0.58 27.21 3.56
N SER A 231 1.25 27.15 2.42
CA SER A 231 1.25 25.95 1.57
C SER A 231 2.62 25.67 0.99
N PHE A 232 2.89 24.39 0.78
CA PHE A 232 4.06 23.93 0.04
C PHE A 232 3.59 23.12 -1.16
N THR A 233 4.05 23.53 -2.32
CA THR A 233 3.74 22.86 -3.59
C THR A 233 5.03 22.39 -4.23
N PHE A 234 5.08 21.17 -4.79
CA PHE A 234 6.25 20.64 -5.47
C PHE A 234 5.86 19.96 -6.78
N ALA A 235 6.33 20.51 -7.91
CA ALA A 235 5.94 20.07 -9.24
C ALA A 235 6.99 20.46 -10.29
N THR A 236 6.87 19.92 -11.51
CA THR A 236 7.62 20.40 -12.68
C THR A 236 6.97 21.63 -13.30
N GLU A 237 5.65 21.78 -13.16
CA GLU A 237 4.87 22.87 -13.72
C GLU A 237 3.70 23.25 -12.80
N PHE A 238 3.41 24.54 -12.74
CA PHE A 238 2.35 25.14 -11.94
C PHE A 238 1.34 25.76 -12.89
N ASP A 239 0.31 24.97 -13.21
CA ASP A 239 -0.80 25.49 -14.00
C ASP A 239 -1.64 26.46 -13.16
N LYS A 240 -2.46 27.25 -13.86
CA LYS A 240 -3.35 28.23 -13.24
C LYS A 240 -4.32 27.58 -12.24
N ASN A 241 -4.74 26.35 -12.47
CA ASN A 241 -5.70 25.67 -11.59
C ASN A 241 -5.08 25.37 -10.22
N GLU A 242 -3.81 24.96 -10.18
CA GLU A 242 -3.08 24.72 -8.94
C GLU A 242 -2.93 26.02 -8.13
N LEU A 243 -2.62 27.13 -8.79
CA LEU A 243 -2.53 28.44 -8.14
C LEU A 243 -3.89 28.93 -7.62
N ASP A 244 -4.95 28.77 -8.42
CA ASP A 244 -6.32 29.13 -8.03
C ASP A 244 -6.82 28.26 -6.85
N LEU A 245 -6.44 26.98 -6.82
CA LEU A 245 -6.70 26.06 -5.69
C LEU A 245 -6.02 26.56 -4.41
N ILE A 246 -4.74 26.92 -4.48
CA ILE A 246 -3.99 27.44 -3.33
C ILE A 246 -4.66 28.69 -2.77
N ASN A 247 -4.99 29.66 -3.64
CA ASN A 247 -5.65 30.90 -3.25
C ASN A 247 -7.02 30.64 -2.60
N THR A 248 -7.79 29.70 -3.15
CA THR A 248 -9.10 29.31 -2.61
C THR A 248 -8.97 28.72 -1.21
N ILE A 249 -8.00 27.81 -1.00
CA ILE A 249 -7.81 27.15 0.29
C ILE A 249 -7.30 28.13 1.35
N GLN A 250 -6.40 29.05 0.98
CA GLN A 250 -5.94 30.10 1.92
C GLN A 250 -7.11 30.93 2.46
N GLY A 251 -8.14 31.19 1.65
CA GLY A 251 -9.36 31.87 2.10
C GLY A 251 -10.36 30.98 2.86
N ASN A 252 -10.21 29.64 2.85
CA ASN A 252 -11.25 28.72 3.32
C ASN A 252 -10.74 27.36 3.87
N PHE A 253 -9.60 27.35 4.57
CA PHE A 253 -8.93 26.13 5.05
C PHE A 253 -9.89 25.15 5.77
N TYR A 254 -10.74 25.67 6.66
CA TYR A 254 -11.63 24.81 7.45
C TYR A 254 -12.62 24.03 6.59
N GLN A 255 -13.24 24.67 5.59
CA GLN A 255 -14.22 23.99 4.75
C GLN A 255 -13.56 22.97 3.83
N GLU A 256 -12.39 23.29 3.27
CA GLU A 256 -11.65 22.37 2.41
C GLU A 256 -11.11 21.16 3.20
N HIS A 257 -10.58 21.38 4.41
CA HIS A 257 -10.18 20.25 5.27
C HIS A 257 -11.38 19.39 5.65
N LYS A 258 -12.52 20.01 5.95
CA LYS A 258 -13.76 19.31 6.29
C LYS A 258 -14.29 18.48 5.11
N LYS A 259 -14.18 18.98 3.88
CA LYS A 259 -14.52 18.22 2.67
C LYS A 259 -13.66 16.96 2.55
N ILE A 260 -12.35 17.08 2.74
CA ILE A 260 -11.44 15.92 2.72
C ILE A 260 -11.80 14.92 3.84
N GLN A 261 -12.10 15.39 5.05
CA GLN A 261 -12.56 14.52 6.14
C GLN A 261 -13.85 13.78 5.76
N GLN A 262 -14.80 14.45 5.12
CA GLN A 262 -16.03 13.82 4.65
C GLN A 262 -15.78 12.77 3.56
N GLU A 263 -14.87 13.05 2.61
CA GLU A 263 -14.43 12.08 1.59
C GLU A 263 -13.84 10.82 2.26
N LYS A 264 -12.92 10.99 3.22
CA LYS A 264 -12.32 9.85 3.94
C LYS A 264 -13.34 9.09 4.78
N LEU A 265 -14.27 9.77 5.44
CA LEU A 265 -15.35 9.12 6.20
C LEU A 265 -16.31 8.34 5.29
N ALA A 266 -16.60 8.84 4.08
CA ALA A 266 -17.39 8.12 3.09
C ALA A 266 -16.68 6.84 2.62
N LEU A 267 -15.38 6.94 2.34
CA LEU A 267 -14.52 5.79 2.01
C LEU A 267 -14.49 4.74 3.15
N ILE A 268 -14.30 5.16 4.39
CA ILE A 268 -14.33 4.24 5.54
C ILE A 268 -15.69 3.55 5.63
N GLY A 269 -16.77 4.31 5.47
CA GLY A 269 -18.13 3.78 5.50
C GLY A 269 -18.39 2.77 4.38
N SER A 270 -17.91 3.02 3.16
CA SER A 270 -18.08 2.08 2.04
C SER A 270 -17.35 0.77 2.28
N ILE A 271 -16.11 0.83 2.78
CA ILE A 271 -15.34 -0.36 3.15
C ILE A 271 -16.02 -1.13 4.28
N GLN A 272 -16.47 -0.47 5.34
CA GLN A 272 -17.14 -1.14 6.45
C GLN A 272 -18.43 -1.86 6.03
N ASN A 273 -19.18 -1.27 5.10
CA ASN A 273 -20.37 -1.91 4.53
C ASN A 273 -20.05 -3.17 3.74
N LEU A 274 -18.85 -3.24 3.12
CA LEU A 274 -18.39 -4.39 2.37
C LEU A 274 -17.77 -5.49 3.26
N MET A 275 -17.49 -5.24 4.54
CA MET A 275 -16.88 -6.23 5.43
C MET A 275 -17.84 -7.38 5.76
N GLN A 276 -17.30 -8.60 5.88
CA GLN A 276 -18.06 -9.78 6.35
C GLN A 276 -18.49 -9.59 7.81
N ASP A 277 -19.63 -10.17 8.20
CA ASP A 277 -20.24 -9.92 9.51
C ASP A 277 -19.35 -10.29 10.69
N GLN A 278 -18.55 -11.36 10.58
CA GLN A 278 -17.63 -11.76 11.63
C GLN A 278 -16.44 -10.80 11.82
N TRP A 279 -16.23 -9.84 10.92
CA TRP A 279 -15.13 -8.88 10.93
C TRP A 279 -15.59 -7.45 11.24
N LYS A 280 -16.69 -7.25 11.98
CA LYS A 280 -17.30 -5.93 12.23
C LYS A 280 -17.03 -5.33 13.63
N ASP A 281 -16.02 -5.82 14.34
CA ASP A 281 -15.59 -5.22 15.61
C ASP A 281 -14.57 -4.08 15.42
N SER A 282 -14.24 -3.39 16.51
CA SER A 282 -13.31 -2.26 16.48
C SER A 282 -11.89 -2.60 16.03
N THR A 283 -11.45 -3.85 16.20
CA THR A 283 -10.11 -4.30 15.81
C THR A 283 -10.01 -4.38 14.29
N TYR A 284 -11.00 -4.97 13.65
CA TYR A 284 -11.03 -5.11 12.19
C TYR A 284 -11.31 -3.77 11.49
N TYR A 285 -12.09 -2.88 12.10
CA TYR A 285 -12.23 -1.50 11.59
C TYR A 285 -10.91 -0.72 11.66
N GLN A 286 -10.11 -0.92 12.72
CA GLN A 286 -8.77 -0.35 12.82
C GLN A 286 -7.85 -0.90 11.73
N LEU A 287 -7.87 -2.21 11.50
CA LEU A 287 -7.07 -2.84 10.46
C LEU A 287 -7.47 -2.33 9.07
N ALA A 288 -8.77 -2.25 8.76
CA ALA A 288 -9.24 -1.73 7.48
C ALA A 288 -8.77 -0.28 7.24
N GLN A 289 -8.90 0.60 8.24
CA GLN A 289 -8.40 1.97 8.13
C GLN A 289 -6.86 2.04 8.03
N LYS A 290 -6.14 1.15 8.72
CA LYS A 290 -4.68 1.08 8.62
C LYS A 290 -4.25 0.64 7.21
N SER A 291 -4.92 -0.36 6.65
CA SER A 291 -4.68 -0.79 5.26
C SER A 291 -4.93 0.34 4.27
N LEU A 292 -6.03 1.08 4.42
CA LEU A 292 -6.30 2.26 3.58
C LEU A 292 -5.20 3.33 3.72
N LEU A 293 -4.72 3.58 4.95
CA LEU A 293 -3.66 4.55 5.20
C LEU A 293 -2.31 4.11 4.63
N THR A 294 -1.98 2.82 4.70
CA THR A 294 -0.78 2.25 4.06
C THR A 294 -0.85 2.40 2.53
N LEU A 295 -1.98 2.02 1.91
CA LEU A 295 -2.17 2.17 0.47
C LEU A 295 -2.11 3.64 0.04
N GLN A 296 -2.79 4.53 0.78
CA GLN A 296 -2.77 5.98 0.53
C GLN A 296 -1.35 6.54 0.52
N ASN A 297 -0.53 6.20 1.52
CA ASN A 297 0.83 6.71 1.60
C ASN A 297 1.75 6.21 0.46
N ASN A 298 1.40 5.10 -0.19
CA ASN A 298 2.15 4.52 -1.30
C ASN A 298 1.61 4.88 -2.69
N TRP A 299 0.45 5.54 -2.78
CA TRP A 299 -0.14 6.01 -4.03
C TRP A 299 0.63 7.20 -4.61
N ARG A 300 0.98 7.14 -5.89
CA ARG A 300 1.58 8.21 -6.68
C ARG A 300 0.73 8.53 -7.90
N ALA A 301 0.57 9.83 -8.15
CA ALA A 301 -0.05 10.35 -9.36
C ALA A 301 0.89 10.16 -10.56
N ALA A 302 0.30 10.11 -11.75
CA ALA A 302 1.05 10.07 -13.01
C ALA A 302 2.15 11.16 -13.06
N SER A 303 3.37 10.75 -13.42
CA SER A 303 4.53 11.64 -13.56
C SER A 303 5.65 10.97 -14.36
N GLY A 304 6.41 11.76 -15.13
CA GLY A 304 7.56 11.27 -15.89
C GLY A 304 7.20 10.12 -16.83
N GLY A 305 7.89 8.98 -16.71
CA GLY A 305 7.58 7.74 -17.44
C GLY A 305 6.20 7.18 -17.11
N LEU A 306 5.78 7.27 -15.85
CA LEU A 306 4.51 6.69 -15.36
C LEU A 306 3.33 7.57 -15.80
N LYS A 307 2.61 7.15 -16.84
CA LYS A 307 1.49 7.93 -17.43
C LYS A 307 0.16 7.77 -16.72
N TYR A 308 0.08 6.85 -15.78
CA TYR A 308 -1.09 6.61 -14.94
C TYR A 308 -0.67 6.62 -13.47
N ASP A 309 -1.66 6.86 -12.63
CA ASP A 309 -1.55 6.71 -11.19
C ASP A 309 -1.28 5.25 -10.81
N GLY A 310 -0.59 5.07 -9.69
CA GLY A 310 -0.40 3.75 -9.14
C GLY A 310 0.28 3.72 -7.77
N PHE A 311 0.64 2.54 -7.31
CA PHE A 311 1.11 2.28 -5.95
C PHE A 311 2.52 1.70 -5.97
N PHE A 312 3.38 2.25 -5.14
CA PHE A 312 4.62 1.60 -4.74
C PHE A 312 4.34 0.38 -3.87
N PRO A 313 5.19 -0.67 -3.88
CA PRO A 313 5.17 -1.69 -2.84
C PRO A 313 5.38 -1.06 -1.46
N SER A 314 6.36 -0.16 -1.33
CA SER A 314 6.49 0.74 -0.17
C SER A 314 7.45 1.89 -0.46
N TYR A 315 7.06 3.13 -0.16
CA TYR A 315 8.00 4.26 -0.20
C TYR A 315 9.17 4.12 0.79
N HIS A 316 9.01 3.30 1.83
CA HIS A 316 9.98 3.20 2.92
C HIS A 316 11.24 2.43 2.52
N TYR A 317 11.20 1.68 1.43
CA TYR A 317 12.35 0.94 0.91
C TYR A 317 12.87 1.58 -0.37
N LYS A 318 14.19 1.82 -0.45
CA LYS A 318 14.81 2.60 -1.54
C LYS A 318 14.62 1.99 -2.93
N TRP A 319 14.43 0.68 -3.05
CA TRP A 319 14.25 0.01 -4.35
C TRP A 319 12.79 -0.16 -4.76
N PHE A 320 11.84 0.49 -4.06
CA PHE A 320 10.40 0.36 -4.32
C PHE A 320 9.75 1.60 -4.96
N TYR A 321 10.55 2.45 -5.63
CA TYR A 321 10.11 3.72 -6.23
C TYR A 321 9.63 3.57 -7.70
N GLY A 322 9.01 2.44 -8.00
CA GLY A 322 8.43 2.10 -9.30
C GLY A 322 7.12 1.32 -9.16
N PHE A 323 6.58 0.80 -10.26
CA PHE A 323 5.43 -0.10 -10.25
C PHE A 323 5.87 -1.48 -10.75
N TRP A 324 5.65 -2.50 -9.92
CA TRP A 324 5.94 -3.90 -10.24
C TRP A 324 4.70 -4.58 -10.79
N ALA A 325 4.85 -5.44 -11.80
CA ALA A 325 3.75 -6.12 -12.45
C ALA A 325 2.88 -6.89 -11.45
N TRP A 326 3.46 -7.80 -10.64
CA TRP A 326 2.65 -8.59 -9.70
C TRP A 326 1.94 -7.71 -8.67
N ASP A 327 2.69 -6.82 -8.02
CA ASP A 327 2.17 -5.86 -7.05
C ASP A 327 0.97 -5.09 -7.61
N SER A 328 1.10 -4.60 -8.84
CA SER A 328 0.06 -3.84 -9.53
C SER A 328 -1.27 -4.58 -9.61
N TRP A 329 -1.25 -5.86 -9.94
CA TRP A 329 -2.46 -6.67 -10.03
C TRP A 329 -3.13 -6.84 -8.65
N LYS A 330 -2.32 -7.11 -7.63
CA LYS A 330 -2.77 -7.29 -6.24
C LYS A 330 -3.34 -6.00 -5.65
N HIS A 331 -2.67 -4.87 -5.88
CA HIS A 331 -3.14 -3.55 -5.43
C HIS A 331 -4.45 -3.20 -6.12
N ALA A 332 -4.53 -3.34 -7.45
CA ALA A 332 -5.72 -3.02 -8.23
C ALA A 332 -6.96 -3.80 -7.75
N VAL A 333 -6.82 -5.09 -7.41
CA VAL A 333 -7.94 -5.89 -6.88
C VAL A 333 -8.49 -5.31 -5.58
N ALA A 334 -7.64 -4.91 -4.63
CA ALA A 334 -8.10 -4.33 -3.37
C ALA A 334 -8.69 -2.92 -3.57
N VAL A 335 -8.03 -2.11 -4.38
CA VAL A 335 -8.41 -0.72 -4.66
C VAL A 335 -9.74 -0.64 -5.40
N ALA A 336 -10.03 -1.60 -6.28
CA ALA A 336 -11.30 -1.67 -7.02
C ALA A 336 -12.54 -1.60 -6.12
N TYR A 337 -12.46 -2.06 -4.88
CA TYR A 337 -13.60 -2.04 -3.95
C TYR A 337 -13.99 -0.65 -3.46
N TYR A 338 -13.14 0.36 -3.65
CA TYR A 338 -13.43 1.72 -3.20
C TYR A 338 -13.07 2.81 -4.21
N ASP A 339 -12.17 2.53 -5.15
CA ASP A 339 -11.77 3.45 -6.22
C ASP A 339 -11.46 2.66 -7.52
N PRO A 340 -12.50 2.25 -8.27
CA PRO A 340 -12.32 1.52 -9.53
C PRO A 340 -11.47 2.26 -10.55
N ASP A 341 -11.52 3.59 -10.61
CA ASP A 341 -10.77 4.38 -11.59
C ASP A 341 -9.27 4.40 -11.25
N LEU A 342 -8.90 4.52 -9.98
CA LEU A 342 -7.51 4.36 -9.55
C LEU A 342 -7.01 2.92 -9.80
N ALA A 343 -7.86 1.91 -9.61
CA ALA A 343 -7.52 0.52 -9.93
C ALA A 343 -7.29 0.30 -11.43
N LYS A 344 -8.09 0.94 -12.31
CA LYS A 344 -7.84 0.94 -13.77
C LYS A 344 -6.52 1.61 -14.09
N SER A 345 -6.23 2.76 -13.49
CA SER A 345 -4.96 3.46 -13.67
C SER A 345 -3.76 2.58 -13.33
N GLN A 346 -3.79 1.88 -12.19
CA GLN A 346 -2.72 0.93 -11.82
C GLN A 346 -2.49 -0.14 -12.90
N VAL A 347 -3.56 -0.73 -13.42
CA VAL A 347 -3.46 -1.76 -14.47
C VAL A 347 -2.88 -1.15 -15.75
N LEU A 348 -3.40 0.00 -16.17
CA LEU A 348 -2.96 0.70 -17.38
C LEU A 348 -1.49 1.15 -17.29
N ALA A 349 -1.01 1.53 -16.10
CA ALA A 349 0.37 1.93 -15.87
C ALA A 349 1.39 0.88 -16.35
N MET A 350 1.12 -0.41 -16.08
CA MET A 350 1.97 -1.50 -16.57
C MET A 350 1.78 -1.80 -18.06
N TYR A 351 0.53 -1.74 -18.53
CA TYR A 351 0.18 -2.06 -19.93
C TYR A 351 0.55 -1.01 -20.96
N ASP A 352 0.95 0.19 -20.53
CA ASP A 352 1.60 1.20 -21.37
C ASP A 352 3.00 0.77 -21.82
N TYR A 353 3.65 -0.12 -21.08
CA TYR A 353 4.97 -0.66 -21.38
C TYR A 353 4.93 -2.06 -22.00
N GLN A 354 3.75 -2.53 -22.41
CA GLN A 354 3.64 -3.78 -23.14
C GLN A 354 4.37 -3.68 -24.47
N THR A 355 5.28 -4.63 -24.72
CA THR A 355 6.02 -4.71 -25.98
C THR A 355 5.14 -5.26 -27.12
N GLU A 356 5.64 -5.16 -28.36
CA GLU A 356 4.94 -5.67 -29.54
C GLU A 356 4.72 -7.19 -29.53
N ASN A 357 5.52 -7.97 -28.80
CA ASN A 357 5.32 -9.42 -28.68
C ASN A 357 4.43 -9.82 -27.49
N GLY A 358 3.92 -8.86 -26.71
CA GLY A 358 3.00 -9.12 -25.60
C GLY A 358 3.64 -9.14 -24.21
N PHE A 359 4.97 -9.08 -24.11
CA PHE A 359 5.70 -9.03 -22.84
C PHE A 359 5.37 -7.77 -22.04
N ILE A 360 5.25 -7.93 -20.72
CA ILE A 360 5.11 -6.84 -19.74
C ILE A 360 6.36 -6.83 -18.87
N PRO A 361 7.08 -5.70 -18.74
CA PRO A 361 8.24 -5.60 -17.86
C PRO A 361 7.89 -5.88 -16.40
N ASP A 362 8.87 -6.40 -15.67
CA ASP A 362 8.79 -6.65 -14.23
C ASP A 362 8.47 -5.37 -13.45
N CYS A 363 9.25 -4.32 -13.72
CA CYS A 363 9.12 -3.04 -13.03
C CYS A 363 9.29 -1.86 -14.00
N VAL A 364 8.50 -0.81 -13.78
CA VAL A 364 8.58 0.46 -14.52
C VAL A 364 8.71 1.65 -13.58
N TYR A 365 9.48 2.65 -13.99
CA TYR A 365 9.86 3.78 -13.15
C TYR A 365 9.40 5.12 -13.70
N ARG A 366 9.37 6.12 -12.81
CA ARG A 366 9.13 7.53 -13.17
C ARG A 366 10.29 8.10 -13.98
N ASP A 367 11.51 7.79 -13.57
CA ASP A 367 12.74 8.38 -14.10
C ASP A 367 13.76 7.29 -14.42
N ASN A 368 13.90 7.02 -15.71
CA ASN A 368 14.75 5.95 -16.21
C ASN A 368 16.25 6.30 -16.19
N VAL A 369 16.62 7.52 -15.80
CA VAL A 369 18.01 7.90 -15.53
C VAL A 369 18.45 7.44 -14.14
N ILE A 370 17.50 7.35 -13.19
CA ILE A 370 17.77 6.89 -11.82
C ILE A 370 17.70 5.36 -11.75
N GLU A 371 16.60 4.77 -12.23
CA GLU A 371 16.41 3.32 -12.31
C GLU A 371 15.78 2.96 -13.66
N GLU A 372 16.45 2.11 -14.43
CA GLU A 372 15.91 1.61 -15.70
C GLU A 372 14.76 0.64 -15.47
N ASN A 373 13.76 0.69 -16.36
CA ASN A 373 12.70 -0.32 -16.39
C ASN A 373 13.30 -1.73 -16.55
N ASN A 374 12.83 -2.69 -15.76
CA ASN A 374 13.35 -4.06 -15.78
C ASN A 374 12.60 -4.92 -16.83
N TYR A 375 13.24 -5.15 -17.97
CA TYR A 375 12.74 -6.05 -19.03
C TYR A 375 13.34 -7.46 -18.98
N ARG A 376 14.13 -7.81 -17.96
CA ARG A 376 14.85 -9.10 -17.86
C ARG A 376 13.92 -10.29 -17.56
N ASN A 377 12.74 -10.00 -17.02
CA ASN A 377 11.69 -10.94 -16.67
C ASN A 377 10.35 -10.22 -16.59
N THR A 378 9.25 -10.97 -16.55
CA THR A 378 7.92 -10.45 -16.18
C THR A 378 7.59 -10.84 -14.73
N LYS A 379 6.30 -11.00 -14.42
CA LYS A 379 5.76 -11.57 -13.18
C LYS A 379 4.49 -12.41 -13.46
N PRO A 380 4.01 -13.23 -12.51
CA PRO A 380 2.91 -14.14 -12.73
C PRO A 380 1.61 -13.47 -13.20
N PRO A 381 0.83 -14.13 -14.09
CA PRO A 381 -0.28 -13.51 -14.81
C PRO A 381 -1.55 -13.40 -13.96
N LEU A 382 -1.72 -12.24 -13.31
CA LEU A 382 -2.90 -11.92 -12.50
C LEU A 382 -3.69 -10.69 -12.99
N SER A 383 -3.30 -10.10 -14.12
CA SER A 383 -3.95 -8.90 -14.65
C SER A 383 -5.41 -9.15 -15.08
N ALA A 384 -5.73 -10.33 -15.62
CA ALA A 384 -7.11 -10.70 -15.95
C ALA A 384 -8.01 -10.80 -14.72
N TRP A 385 -7.47 -11.26 -13.59
CA TRP A 385 -8.15 -11.27 -12.30
C TRP A 385 -8.42 -9.84 -11.81
N ALA A 386 -7.44 -8.94 -11.94
CA ALA A 386 -7.61 -7.52 -11.63
C ALA A 386 -8.67 -6.86 -12.52
N ALA A 387 -8.59 -7.03 -13.85
CA ALA A 387 -9.54 -6.47 -14.80
C ALA A 387 -10.98 -6.96 -14.57
N TRP A 388 -11.16 -8.26 -14.31
CA TRP A 388 -12.47 -8.82 -13.94
C TRP A 388 -12.98 -8.23 -12.62
N THR A 389 -12.11 -8.10 -11.62
CA THR A 389 -12.50 -7.54 -10.31
C THR A 389 -12.94 -6.09 -10.44
N ILE A 390 -12.22 -5.26 -11.20
CA ILE A 390 -12.58 -3.87 -11.50
C ILE A 390 -13.96 -3.82 -12.16
N PHE A 391 -14.15 -4.58 -13.24
CA PHE A 391 -15.42 -4.60 -13.98
C PHE A 391 -16.60 -5.03 -13.11
N LYS A 392 -16.40 -5.93 -12.14
CA LYS A 392 -17.46 -6.32 -11.19
C LYS A 392 -17.93 -5.16 -10.29
N GLN A 393 -17.14 -4.10 -10.14
CA GLN A 393 -17.48 -2.97 -9.27
C GLN A 393 -18.18 -1.85 -10.04
N ASP A 394 -17.79 -1.58 -11.29
CA ASP A 394 -18.30 -0.42 -12.05
C ASP A 394 -19.00 -0.77 -13.37
N GLY A 395 -18.84 -1.99 -13.89
CA GLY A 395 -19.40 -2.41 -15.16
C GLY A 395 -18.80 -1.72 -16.39
N ASP A 396 -17.62 -1.11 -16.29
CA ASP A 396 -17.00 -0.33 -17.37
C ASP A 396 -16.55 -1.23 -18.55
N ARG A 397 -17.39 -1.27 -19.59
CA ARG A 397 -17.14 -2.06 -20.80
C ARG A 397 -16.06 -1.45 -21.69
N ASP A 398 -15.84 -0.14 -21.64
CA ASP A 398 -14.83 0.54 -22.46
C ASP A 398 -13.43 0.25 -21.93
N PHE A 399 -13.26 0.21 -20.61
CA PHE A 399 -12.05 -0.31 -19.99
C PHE A 399 -11.75 -1.75 -20.43
N ILE A 400 -12.75 -2.65 -20.39
CA ILE A 400 -12.56 -4.03 -20.86
C ILE A 400 -12.21 -4.09 -22.34
N LYS A 401 -12.85 -3.28 -23.19
CA LYS A 401 -12.52 -3.18 -24.62
C LYS A 401 -11.07 -2.75 -24.85
N LYS A 402 -10.55 -1.84 -24.02
CA LYS A 402 -9.16 -1.35 -24.07
C LYS A 402 -8.17 -2.41 -23.59
N ILE A 403 -8.44 -3.09 -22.49
CA ILE A 403 -7.45 -3.95 -21.80
C ILE A 403 -7.47 -5.40 -22.26
N TYR A 404 -8.63 -5.93 -22.68
CA TYR A 404 -8.78 -7.32 -23.14
C TYR A 404 -7.76 -7.76 -24.20
N PRO A 405 -7.58 -7.04 -25.32
CA PRO A 405 -6.62 -7.48 -26.35
C PRO A 405 -5.18 -7.48 -25.84
N LYS A 406 -4.84 -6.60 -24.88
CA LYS A 406 -3.51 -6.53 -24.27
C LYS A 406 -3.25 -7.72 -23.34
N ILE A 407 -4.21 -8.05 -22.48
CA ILE A 407 -4.12 -9.23 -21.60
C ILE A 407 -4.03 -10.51 -22.44
N LYS A 408 -4.90 -10.65 -23.45
CA LYS A 408 -4.87 -11.81 -24.37
C LYS A 408 -3.50 -11.98 -25.03
N LYS A 409 -2.88 -10.88 -25.47
CA LYS A 409 -1.55 -10.92 -26.09
C LYS A 409 -0.44 -11.33 -25.11
N GLN A 410 -0.53 -10.92 -23.85
CA GLN A 410 0.39 -11.39 -22.81
C GLN A 410 0.17 -12.88 -22.48
N HIS A 411 -1.09 -13.33 -22.46
CA HIS A 411 -1.42 -14.73 -22.29
C HIS A 411 -0.79 -15.60 -23.40
N GLU A 412 -0.93 -15.17 -24.66
CA GLU A 412 -0.29 -15.81 -25.82
C GLU A 412 1.25 -15.78 -25.74
N TRP A 413 1.83 -14.71 -25.20
CA TRP A 413 3.27 -14.59 -25.01
C TRP A 413 3.85 -15.71 -24.11
N TRP A 414 3.14 -16.10 -23.05
CA TRP A 414 3.59 -17.20 -22.17
C TRP A 414 3.80 -18.50 -22.96
N TYR A 415 2.79 -18.97 -23.70
CA TYR A 415 2.89 -20.19 -24.50
C TYR A 415 3.90 -20.11 -25.67
N LEU A 416 4.18 -18.89 -26.17
CA LEU A 416 5.17 -18.72 -27.23
C LEU A 416 6.60 -18.77 -26.69
N TYR A 417 6.87 -18.13 -25.55
CA TYR A 417 8.23 -17.82 -25.08
C TYR A 417 8.62 -18.47 -23.74
N ARG A 418 7.69 -19.15 -23.07
CA ARG A 418 7.82 -19.75 -21.74
C ARG A 418 7.17 -21.13 -21.70
N ASP A 419 7.30 -21.87 -22.78
CA ASP A 419 6.84 -23.25 -22.93
C ASP A 419 7.94 -23.89 -23.81
N HIS A 420 8.94 -24.48 -23.16
CA HIS A 420 10.19 -24.91 -23.79
C HIS A 420 9.96 -26.11 -24.70
N ASP A 421 9.23 -27.11 -24.21
CA ASP A 421 9.02 -28.40 -24.86
C ASP A 421 7.68 -28.51 -25.63
N LYS A 422 6.85 -27.45 -25.58
CA LYS A 422 5.62 -27.29 -26.38
C LYS A 422 4.51 -28.26 -25.99
N ASP A 423 4.44 -28.61 -24.71
CA ASP A 423 3.40 -29.48 -24.16
C ASP A 423 2.14 -28.72 -23.68
N GLY A 424 2.20 -27.38 -23.65
CA GLY A 424 1.13 -26.50 -23.19
C GLY A 424 1.13 -26.19 -21.69
N ILE A 425 2.23 -26.51 -21.00
CA ILE A 425 2.56 -26.14 -19.63
C ILE A 425 3.71 -25.14 -19.69
N CYS A 426 3.57 -24.04 -18.97
CA CYS A 426 4.57 -22.97 -19.03
C CYS A 426 5.57 -23.04 -17.88
N GLU A 427 6.76 -22.52 -18.10
CA GLU A 427 7.80 -22.36 -17.08
C GLU A 427 8.07 -20.89 -16.74
N TYR A 428 8.62 -20.65 -15.54
CA TYR A 428 9.25 -19.37 -15.27
C TYR A 428 10.59 -19.27 -16.01
N GLY A 429 11.01 -18.05 -16.33
CA GLY A 429 12.17 -17.86 -17.18
C GLY A 429 12.67 -16.42 -17.24
N SER A 430 13.60 -16.15 -18.13
CA SER A 430 14.15 -14.80 -18.32
C SER A 430 14.27 -14.44 -19.79
N THR A 431 14.44 -13.15 -20.06
CA THR A 431 14.69 -12.65 -21.41
C THR A 431 16.19 -12.46 -21.68
N ASP A 432 16.99 -12.34 -20.63
CA ASP A 432 18.43 -12.06 -20.68
C ASP A 432 19.32 -13.29 -20.48
N GLY A 433 18.74 -14.46 -20.20
CA GLY A 433 19.46 -15.70 -19.97
C GLY A 433 20.04 -15.86 -18.58
N THR A 434 19.70 -14.98 -17.62
CA THR A 434 20.15 -15.09 -16.24
C THR A 434 19.13 -15.84 -15.37
N LEU A 435 19.62 -16.80 -14.57
CA LEU A 435 18.78 -17.58 -13.67
C LEU A 435 18.19 -16.70 -12.55
N ILE A 436 18.91 -15.65 -12.17
CA ILE A 436 18.43 -14.66 -11.19
C ILE A 436 17.13 -14.02 -11.67
N ALA A 437 17.08 -13.50 -12.91
CA ALA A 437 15.87 -12.91 -13.46
C ALA A 437 14.74 -13.94 -13.61
N ALA A 438 15.07 -15.20 -13.90
CA ALA A 438 14.07 -16.26 -13.95
C ALA A 438 13.43 -16.54 -12.59
N LYS A 439 14.23 -16.58 -11.53
CA LYS A 439 13.71 -16.69 -10.16
C LYS A 439 12.89 -15.46 -9.78
N TRP A 440 13.29 -14.26 -10.21
CA TRP A 440 12.48 -13.05 -10.04
C TRP A 440 11.15 -13.14 -10.78
N GLU A 441 11.09 -13.78 -11.96
CA GLU A 441 9.85 -13.95 -12.72
C GLU A 441 8.79 -14.73 -11.94
N SER A 442 9.22 -15.69 -11.11
CA SER A 442 8.34 -16.43 -10.21
C SER A 442 7.80 -15.59 -9.06
N GLY A 443 8.41 -14.44 -8.79
CA GLY A 443 8.18 -13.61 -7.60
C GLY A 443 8.60 -14.26 -6.28
N MET A 444 9.24 -15.43 -6.31
CA MET A 444 9.73 -16.16 -5.15
C MET A 444 11.25 -16.42 -5.25
N ASP A 445 12.01 -15.33 -5.32
CA ASP A 445 13.41 -15.23 -5.74
C ASP A 445 14.37 -16.28 -5.18
N ASN A 446 14.20 -16.65 -3.90
CA ASN A 446 15.09 -17.59 -3.21
C ASN A 446 14.35 -18.82 -2.67
N ALA A 447 13.15 -19.13 -3.19
CA ALA A 447 12.39 -20.30 -2.77
C ALA A 447 13.18 -21.59 -2.99
N VAL A 448 13.02 -22.52 -2.04
CA VAL A 448 13.75 -23.80 -2.01
C VAL A 448 13.52 -24.64 -3.26
N ARG A 449 12.32 -24.57 -3.84
CA ARG A 449 11.94 -25.31 -5.05
C ARG A 449 12.76 -24.94 -6.30
N PHE A 450 13.58 -23.89 -6.24
CA PHE A 450 14.45 -23.46 -7.32
C PHE A 450 15.94 -23.60 -6.99
N ASP A 451 16.32 -24.32 -5.92
CA ASP A 451 17.72 -24.46 -5.51
C ASP A 451 18.59 -25.06 -6.62
N ASP A 452 18.09 -26.09 -7.29
CA ASP A 452 18.85 -26.91 -8.24
C ASP A 452 18.47 -26.68 -9.71
N THR A 453 17.55 -25.74 -9.98
CA THR A 453 17.07 -25.44 -11.33
C THR A 453 18.14 -24.76 -12.20
N LYS A 454 18.09 -25.04 -13.50
CA LYS A 454 18.94 -24.48 -14.54
C LYS A 454 18.08 -23.79 -15.60
N LEU A 455 18.74 -22.98 -16.44
CA LEU A 455 18.08 -22.34 -17.57
C LEU A 455 18.35 -23.07 -18.88
N LEU A 456 17.31 -23.12 -19.71
CA LEU A 456 17.32 -23.62 -21.07
C LEU A 456 16.93 -22.50 -22.04
N PRO A 457 17.59 -22.39 -23.21
CA PRO A 457 17.24 -21.41 -24.22
C PRO A 457 16.00 -21.84 -25.01
N ASN A 458 15.00 -20.97 -25.13
CA ASN A 458 13.85 -21.14 -26.04
C ASN A 458 14.11 -20.41 -27.36
N SER A 459 14.69 -19.21 -27.29
CA SER A 459 15.10 -18.39 -28.44
C SER A 459 16.12 -17.33 -28.00
N LYS A 460 16.54 -16.43 -28.90
CA LYS A 460 17.56 -15.41 -28.63
C LYS A 460 17.34 -14.60 -27.34
N ASN A 461 16.09 -14.26 -27.02
CA ASN A 461 15.72 -13.43 -25.85
C ASN A 461 14.63 -14.10 -25.01
N ALA A 462 14.62 -15.43 -24.94
CA ALA A 462 13.67 -16.17 -24.13
C ALA A 462 14.30 -17.46 -23.63
N PHE A 463 14.26 -17.65 -22.31
CA PHE A 463 14.80 -18.79 -21.60
C PHE A 463 13.74 -19.27 -20.62
N SER A 464 13.71 -20.58 -20.36
CA SER A 464 12.85 -21.21 -19.36
C SER A 464 13.71 -21.96 -18.35
N MET A 465 13.21 -22.12 -17.13
CA MET A 465 13.76 -23.07 -16.17
C MET A 465 13.57 -24.50 -16.68
N ASP A 466 14.44 -25.43 -16.26
CA ASP A 466 14.34 -26.87 -16.54
C ASP A 466 13.32 -27.59 -15.65
N GLN A 467 12.32 -26.86 -15.16
CA GLN A 467 11.21 -27.35 -14.36
C GLN A 467 9.95 -26.53 -14.65
N GLU A 468 8.79 -27.15 -14.46
CA GLU A 468 7.50 -26.48 -14.60
C GLU A 468 6.87 -26.23 -13.24
N SER A 469 6.22 -25.08 -13.13
CA SER A 469 5.72 -24.60 -11.85
C SER A 469 4.20 -24.68 -11.76
N VAL A 470 3.71 -25.32 -10.69
CA VAL A 470 2.28 -25.55 -10.51
C VAL A 470 1.48 -24.26 -10.31
N ASP A 471 2.08 -23.26 -9.65
CA ASP A 471 1.47 -21.95 -9.43
C ASP A 471 1.32 -21.16 -10.73
N LEU A 472 2.36 -21.09 -11.58
CA LEU A 472 2.30 -20.42 -12.89
C LEU A 472 1.13 -20.96 -13.72
N ASN A 473 1.07 -22.28 -13.85
CA ASN A 473 0.05 -22.93 -14.66
C ASN A 473 -1.35 -22.82 -14.03
N SER A 474 -1.43 -22.78 -12.69
CA SER A 474 -2.68 -22.47 -12.00
C SER A 474 -3.14 -21.02 -12.24
N PHE A 475 -2.21 -20.06 -12.31
CA PHE A 475 -2.51 -18.68 -12.67
C PHE A 475 -2.95 -18.57 -14.13
N LEU A 476 -2.29 -19.26 -15.07
CA LEU A 476 -2.68 -19.30 -16.48
C LEU A 476 -4.05 -19.96 -16.69
N TYR A 477 -4.38 -21.01 -15.93
CA TYR A 477 -5.73 -21.58 -15.91
C TYR A 477 -6.76 -20.55 -15.45
N ALA A 478 -6.51 -19.86 -14.34
CA ALA A 478 -7.39 -18.82 -13.84
C ALA A 478 -7.53 -17.67 -14.86
N GLU A 479 -6.43 -17.27 -15.51
CA GLU A 479 -6.41 -16.26 -16.56
C GLU A 479 -7.29 -16.66 -17.76
N LYS A 480 -7.24 -17.92 -18.23
CA LYS A 480 -8.15 -18.42 -19.27
C LYS A 480 -9.62 -18.25 -18.87
N LEU A 481 -9.97 -18.58 -17.62
CA LEU A 481 -11.33 -18.39 -17.11
C LEU A 481 -11.74 -16.91 -17.05
N TYR A 482 -10.82 -16.01 -16.71
CA TYR A 482 -11.10 -14.57 -16.74
C TYR A 482 -11.19 -14.03 -18.17
N LEU A 483 -10.29 -14.42 -19.06
CA LEU A 483 -10.34 -14.06 -20.49
C LEU A 483 -11.65 -14.54 -21.12
N LYS A 484 -12.14 -15.74 -20.80
CA LYS A 484 -13.48 -16.21 -21.18
C LYS A 484 -14.57 -15.23 -20.71
N LYS A 485 -14.56 -14.82 -19.44
CA LYS A 485 -15.53 -13.85 -18.89
C LYS A 485 -15.46 -12.50 -19.59
N LEU A 486 -14.25 -12.00 -19.86
CA LEU A 486 -14.03 -10.73 -20.56
C LEU A 486 -14.46 -10.80 -22.04
N ALA A 487 -14.15 -11.89 -22.73
CA ALA A 487 -14.61 -12.16 -24.09
C ALA A 487 -16.14 -12.20 -24.17
N LYS A 488 -16.79 -12.83 -23.18
CA LYS A 488 -18.26 -12.84 -23.07
C LYS A 488 -18.84 -11.44 -22.89
N ILE A 489 -18.23 -10.59 -22.07
CA ILE A 489 -18.62 -9.18 -21.94
C ILE A 489 -18.56 -8.50 -23.31
N LEU A 490 -17.47 -8.69 -24.05
CA LEU A 490 -17.25 -8.10 -25.38
C LEU A 490 -18.01 -8.81 -26.52
N LYS A 491 -18.75 -9.88 -26.22
CA LYS A 491 -19.49 -10.70 -27.20
C LYS A 491 -18.59 -11.36 -28.25
N ILE A 492 -17.37 -11.75 -27.87
CA ILE A 492 -16.40 -12.44 -28.74
C ILE A 492 -16.54 -13.96 -28.53
N LYS A 493 -17.57 -14.56 -29.15
CA LYS A 493 -17.93 -15.97 -28.92
C LYS A 493 -16.78 -16.96 -29.20
N LYS A 494 -16.01 -16.70 -30.26
CA LYS A 494 -14.83 -17.51 -30.63
C LYS A 494 -13.83 -17.63 -29.47
N ASP A 495 -13.55 -16.52 -28.78
CA ASP A 495 -12.59 -16.51 -27.68
C ASP A 495 -13.18 -17.13 -26.41
N GLU A 496 -14.49 -16.97 -26.17
CA GLU A 496 -15.18 -17.67 -25.06
C GLU A 496 -15.00 -19.19 -25.17
N ASP A 497 -15.28 -19.75 -26.36
CA ASP A 497 -15.19 -21.20 -26.61
C ASP A 497 -13.74 -21.69 -26.59
N LEU A 498 -12.80 -20.88 -27.12
CA LEU A 498 -11.38 -21.18 -27.12
C LEU A 498 -10.84 -21.31 -25.68
N PHE A 499 -11.07 -20.30 -24.85
CA PHE A 499 -10.52 -20.28 -23.49
C PHE A 499 -11.21 -21.29 -22.57
N GLU A 500 -12.49 -21.60 -22.80
CA GLU A 500 -13.16 -22.71 -22.10
C GLU A 500 -12.46 -24.04 -22.38
N LYS A 501 -12.30 -24.39 -23.67
CA LYS A 501 -11.64 -25.64 -24.06
C LYS A 501 -10.19 -25.72 -23.55
N GLN A 502 -9.42 -24.64 -23.69
CA GLN A 502 -8.02 -24.61 -23.23
C GLN A 502 -7.89 -24.64 -21.71
N ALA A 503 -8.86 -24.12 -20.96
CA ALA A 503 -8.88 -24.21 -19.51
C ALA A 503 -9.18 -25.64 -19.06
N ASP A 504 -10.14 -26.32 -19.69
CA ASP A 504 -10.45 -27.72 -19.36
C ASP A 504 -9.24 -28.64 -19.60
N ILE A 505 -8.54 -28.49 -20.73
CA ILE A 505 -7.32 -29.27 -21.01
C ILE A 505 -6.25 -29.01 -19.94
N LEU A 506 -5.97 -27.74 -19.65
CA LEU A 506 -4.95 -27.37 -18.67
C LEU A 506 -5.29 -27.85 -17.24
N ARG A 507 -6.59 -27.87 -16.87
CA ARG A 507 -7.03 -28.40 -15.59
C ARG A 507 -6.66 -29.87 -15.43
N GLU A 508 -6.87 -30.67 -16.47
CA GLU A 508 -6.55 -32.11 -16.43
C GLU A 508 -5.03 -32.32 -16.41
N GLN A 509 -4.27 -31.58 -17.21
CA GLN A 509 -2.79 -31.63 -17.18
C GLN A 509 -2.26 -31.30 -15.78
N ILE A 510 -2.72 -30.20 -15.17
CA ILE A 510 -2.26 -29.81 -13.82
C ILE A 510 -2.60 -30.88 -12.78
N ASN A 511 -3.81 -31.45 -12.84
CA ASN A 511 -4.23 -32.50 -11.91
C ASN A 511 -3.45 -33.81 -12.08
N HIS A 512 -2.95 -34.10 -13.29
CA HIS A 512 -2.19 -35.29 -13.60
C HIS A 512 -0.71 -35.14 -13.28
N GLN A 513 -0.09 -34.03 -13.69
CA GLN A 513 1.35 -33.81 -13.65
C GLN A 513 1.83 -33.35 -12.28
N PHE A 514 1.15 -32.38 -11.66
CA PHE A 514 1.65 -31.73 -10.46
C PHE A 514 1.15 -32.35 -9.14
N TYR A 515 0.07 -33.14 -9.17
CA TYR A 515 -0.49 -33.71 -7.94
C TYR A 515 0.12 -35.07 -7.61
N ASN A 516 0.78 -35.16 -6.46
CA ASN A 516 1.29 -36.42 -5.94
C ASN A 516 0.22 -37.07 -5.03
N GLU A 517 -0.33 -38.22 -5.46
CA GLU A 517 -1.38 -38.93 -4.72
C GLU A 517 -0.91 -39.48 -3.36
N GLU A 518 0.37 -39.87 -3.25
CA GLU A 518 0.96 -40.41 -2.01
C GLU A 518 1.06 -39.34 -0.92
N ASP A 519 1.61 -38.18 -1.27
CA ASP A 519 1.81 -37.06 -0.35
C ASP A 519 0.54 -36.23 -0.16
N GLY A 520 -0.45 -36.35 -1.06
CA GLY A 520 -1.67 -35.56 -1.05
C GLY A 520 -1.45 -34.08 -1.32
N TRP A 521 -0.43 -33.73 -2.11
CA TRP A 521 0.04 -32.36 -2.33
C TRP A 521 0.37 -32.08 -3.80
N TYR A 522 0.38 -30.79 -4.18
CA TYR A 522 0.85 -30.36 -5.50
C TYR A 522 2.30 -29.87 -5.41
N TYR A 523 3.13 -30.31 -6.35
CA TYR A 523 4.54 -29.92 -6.46
C TYR A 523 4.84 -29.41 -7.87
N ASP A 524 5.97 -28.71 -8.01
CA ASP A 524 6.60 -28.52 -9.32
C ASP A 524 7.15 -29.85 -9.86
N THR A 525 7.39 -29.92 -11.17
CA THR A 525 7.92 -31.12 -11.84
C THR A 525 9.12 -30.80 -12.72
N SER A 526 9.92 -31.83 -13.05
CA SER A 526 10.80 -31.79 -14.23
C SER A 526 9.98 -31.56 -15.50
N LEU A 527 10.60 -31.01 -16.55
CA LEU A 527 9.93 -30.73 -17.84
C LEU A 527 9.18 -31.93 -18.43
N ASP A 528 9.72 -33.14 -18.29
CA ASP A 528 9.06 -34.33 -18.80
C ASP A 528 7.86 -34.80 -17.95
N GLY A 529 7.51 -34.06 -16.90
CA GLY A 529 6.43 -34.36 -15.96
C GLY A 529 6.66 -35.60 -15.09
N ASN A 530 7.81 -36.27 -15.19
CA ASN A 530 8.03 -37.58 -14.58
C ASN A 530 8.56 -37.52 -13.14
N SER A 531 9.17 -36.41 -12.73
CA SER A 531 9.79 -36.26 -11.42
C SER A 531 9.26 -35.05 -10.67
N PHE A 532 8.79 -35.27 -9.43
CA PHE A 532 8.36 -34.19 -8.55
C PHE A 532 9.55 -33.49 -7.89
N ILE A 533 9.52 -32.16 -7.86
CA ILE A 533 10.35 -31.35 -6.98
C ILE A 533 9.69 -31.36 -5.60
N LYS A 534 9.97 -32.41 -4.80
CA LYS A 534 9.31 -32.70 -3.51
C LYS A 534 9.65 -31.69 -2.39
N ILE A 535 9.18 -30.46 -2.55
CA ILE A 535 9.27 -29.35 -1.61
C ILE A 535 7.86 -28.83 -1.38
N LYS A 536 7.30 -29.00 -0.19
CA LYS A 536 5.98 -28.45 0.12
C LYS A 536 6.12 -26.95 0.40
N GLY A 537 5.71 -26.10 -0.55
CA GLY A 537 5.60 -24.66 -0.38
C GLY A 537 4.21 -24.12 -0.71
N SER A 538 4.09 -22.79 -0.68
CA SER A 538 2.83 -22.09 -0.90
C SER A 538 2.23 -22.26 -2.30
N GLU A 539 3.04 -22.64 -3.29
CA GLU A 539 2.61 -23.01 -4.63
C GLU A 539 1.57 -24.14 -4.62
N GLY A 540 1.66 -25.06 -3.64
CA GLY A 540 0.86 -26.27 -3.60
C GLY A 540 -0.63 -26.05 -3.38
N TRP A 541 -1.03 -24.90 -2.82
CA TRP A 541 -2.45 -24.54 -2.62
C TRP A 541 -3.00 -23.56 -3.65
N ILE A 542 -2.19 -23.07 -4.60
CA ILE A 542 -2.68 -22.21 -5.69
C ILE A 542 -3.75 -22.93 -6.55
N PRO A 543 -3.68 -24.26 -6.81
CA PRO A 543 -4.77 -25.00 -7.42
C PRO A 543 -6.13 -24.89 -6.71
N LEU A 544 -6.14 -24.64 -5.39
CA LEU A 544 -7.40 -24.37 -4.66
C LEU A 544 -7.97 -23.00 -5.05
N TRP A 545 -7.15 -21.96 -5.00
CA TRP A 545 -7.59 -20.62 -5.39
C TRP A 545 -8.11 -20.60 -6.84
N ALA A 546 -7.35 -21.22 -7.75
CA ALA A 546 -7.70 -21.34 -9.16
C ALA A 546 -8.99 -22.16 -9.38
N GLY A 547 -9.30 -23.12 -8.51
CA GLY A 547 -10.47 -24.00 -8.63
C GLY A 547 -10.22 -25.22 -9.51
N ILE A 548 -8.99 -25.77 -9.44
CA ILE A 548 -8.51 -26.89 -10.25
C ILE A 548 -8.71 -28.23 -9.54
N ALA A 549 -8.47 -28.26 -8.22
CA ALA A 549 -8.52 -29.47 -7.43
C ALA A 549 -9.93 -30.10 -7.39
N SER A 550 -9.99 -31.43 -7.25
CA SER A 550 -11.24 -32.09 -6.86
C SER A 550 -11.52 -31.88 -5.37
N LYS A 551 -12.76 -32.13 -4.91
CA LYS A 551 -13.10 -32.06 -3.48
C LYS A 551 -12.22 -32.98 -2.61
N SER A 552 -11.88 -34.17 -3.12
CA SER A 552 -11.01 -35.12 -2.41
C SER A 552 -9.59 -34.56 -2.26
N LYS A 553 -9.00 -34.06 -3.36
CA LYS A 553 -7.67 -33.42 -3.32
C LYS A 553 -7.67 -32.20 -2.39
N ALA A 554 -8.72 -31.37 -2.46
CA ALA A 554 -8.87 -30.22 -1.58
C ALA A 554 -8.95 -30.59 -0.09
N ASN A 555 -9.57 -31.72 0.25
CA ASN A 555 -9.58 -32.25 1.63
C ASN A 555 -8.18 -32.70 2.09
N ASN A 556 -7.36 -33.27 1.20
CA ASN A 556 -5.98 -33.63 1.53
C ASN A 556 -5.13 -32.38 1.78
N LEU A 557 -5.21 -31.39 0.89
CA LEU A 557 -4.54 -30.09 1.06
C LEU A 557 -4.98 -29.41 2.36
N LEU A 558 -6.28 -29.41 2.70
CA LEU A 558 -6.79 -28.85 3.95
C LEU A 558 -6.09 -29.47 5.17
N LYS A 559 -5.96 -30.81 5.22
CA LYS A 559 -5.31 -31.49 6.36
C LYS A 559 -3.88 -31.01 6.57
N ILE A 560 -3.12 -30.86 5.48
CA ILE A 560 -1.73 -30.37 5.51
C ILE A 560 -1.68 -28.88 5.89
N MET A 561 -2.56 -28.07 5.30
CA MET A 561 -2.63 -26.62 5.58
C MET A 561 -3.02 -26.32 7.03
N MET A 562 -3.85 -27.17 7.65
CA MET A 562 -4.32 -27.04 9.03
C MET A 562 -3.42 -27.71 10.07
N ASP A 563 -2.42 -28.48 9.65
CA ASP A 563 -1.45 -29.13 10.54
C ASP A 563 -0.50 -28.08 11.13
N SER A 564 -0.48 -27.97 12.47
CA SER A 564 0.35 -27.01 13.21
C SER A 564 1.86 -27.28 13.13
N THR A 565 2.26 -28.49 12.74
CA THR A 565 3.67 -28.86 12.52
C THR A 565 4.14 -28.54 11.10
N GLN A 566 3.21 -28.27 10.18
CA GLN A 566 3.49 -27.94 8.78
C GLN A 566 3.16 -26.47 8.50
N PHE A 567 1.91 -26.15 8.13
CA PHE A 567 1.55 -24.78 7.68
C PHE A 567 0.65 -24.00 8.64
N ASN A 568 0.04 -24.62 9.65
CA ASN A 568 -0.79 -23.91 10.64
C ASN A 568 0.03 -23.42 11.85
N THR A 569 1.18 -22.79 11.58
CA THR A 569 2.07 -22.18 12.56
C THR A 569 1.42 -20.98 13.27
N SER A 570 2.14 -20.26 14.15
CA SER A 570 1.57 -19.11 14.88
C SER A 570 1.01 -18.05 13.93
N VAL A 571 1.76 -17.70 12.88
CA VAL A 571 1.31 -16.89 11.74
C VAL A 571 1.26 -17.80 10.51
N PRO A 572 0.11 -18.40 10.20
CA PRO A 572 0.02 -19.60 9.37
C PRO A 572 0.17 -19.34 7.87
N LEU A 573 0.24 -20.42 7.09
CA LEU A 573 0.36 -20.44 5.63
C LEU A 573 1.61 -19.73 5.14
N GLN A 574 2.72 -20.11 5.74
CA GLN A 574 4.04 -19.61 5.41
C GLN A 574 4.61 -20.29 4.15
N THR A 575 5.60 -19.69 3.50
CA THR A 575 6.00 -20.07 2.13
C THR A 575 6.64 -21.46 2.00
N LEU A 576 7.07 -22.05 3.10
CA LEU A 576 7.68 -23.39 3.14
C LEU A 576 7.16 -24.14 4.37
N ASP A 577 6.90 -25.44 4.20
CA ASP A 577 6.55 -26.36 5.27
C ASP A 577 7.52 -26.25 6.46
N ALA A 578 6.98 -26.00 7.66
CA ALA A 578 7.77 -25.81 8.87
C ALA A 578 8.50 -27.08 9.32
N SER A 579 8.09 -28.26 8.83
CA SER A 579 8.78 -29.52 9.09
C SER A 579 10.01 -29.75 8.21
N SER A 580 10.23 -28.91 7.18
CA SER A 580 11.38 -29.03 6.28
C SER A 580 12.69 -28.65 6.98
N GLU A 581 13.76 -29.42 6.75
CA GLU A 581 15.12 -29.05 7.19
C GLU A 581 15.62 -27.74 6.57
N LYS A 582 15.04 -27.32 5.44
CA LYS A 582 15.37 -26.06 4.75
C LYS A 582 14.54 -24.87 5.24
N PHE A 583 13.67 -25.07 6.23
CA PHE A 583 12.84 -24.03 6.84
C PHE A 583 13.68 -22.98 7.59
N LYS A 584 13.57 -21.74 7.12
CA LYS A 584 14.26 -20.57 7.67
C LYS A 584 13.23 -19.49 8.02
N PRO A 585 12.63 -19.53 9.23
CA PRO A 585 11.58 -18.59 9.63
C PRO A 585 12.11 -17.16 9.88
N ASP A 586 13.42 -17.00 10.09
CA ASP A 586 14.10 -15.71 10.21
C ASP A 586 15.15 -15.57 9.10
N GLY A 587 15.20 -14.40 8.45
CA GLY A 587 16.12 -14.12 7.34
C GLY A 587 15.98 -15.03 6.10
N GLY A 588 14.93 -15.85 6.02
CA GLY A 588 14.74 -16.81 4.94
C GLY A 588 14.05 -16.26 3.68
N TYR A 589 13.39 -15.10 3.77
CA TYR A 589 12.59 -14.47 2.71
C TYR A 589 11.48 -15.38 2.13
N TRP A 590 11.74 -16.19 1.09
CA TRP A 590 10.78 -17.20 0.58
C TRP A 590 11.00 -18.61 1.15
N ARG A 591 11.92 -18.80 2.10
CA ARG A 591 12.23 -20.10 2.72
C ARG A 591 11.54 -20.36 4.05
N GLY A 592 10.47 -19.65 4.35
CA GLY A 592 9.78 -19.85 5.61
C GLY A 592 8.90 -18.69 6.09
N PRO A 593 9.22 -17.41 5.86
CA PRO A 593 8.34 -16.31 6.24
C PRO A 593 6.92 -16.40 5.66
N THR A 594 5.95 -15.85 6.38
CA THR A 594 4.55 -15.75 5.96
C THR A 594 4.31 -14.48 5.17
N TRP A 595 3.87 -14.66 3.93
CA TRP A 595 3.51 -13.58 3.02
C TRP A 595 2.00 -13.54 2.82
N ILE A 596 1.41 -12.36 3.05
CA ILE A 596 -0.06 -12.24 3.21
C ILE A 596 -0.82 -12.52 1.91
N ASP A 597 -0.21 -12.30 0.75
CA ASP A 597 -0.76 -12.69 -0.54
C ASP A 597 -0.85 -14.22 -0.70
N GLN A 598 0.19 -14.95 -0.34
CA GLN A 598 0.20 -16.42 -0.39
C GLN A 598 -0.82 -17.01 0.58
N SER A 599 -0.88 -16.48 1.79
CA SER A 599 -1.89 -16.88 2.77
C SER A 599 -3.31 -16.52 2.30
N TYR A 600 -3.48 -15.38 1.63
CA TYR A 600 -4.77 -15.00 1.03
C TYR A 600 -5.22 -16.00 -0.04
N PHE A 601 -4.32 -16.43 -0.94
CA PHE A 601 -4.65 -17.44 -1.95
C PHE A 601 -5.07 -18.76 -1.29
N GLY A 602 -4.35 -19.20 -0.26
CA GLY A 602 -4.72 -20.40 0.51
C GLY A 602 -6.09 -20.26 1.17
N ILE A 603 -6.33 -19.17 1.91
CA ILE A 603 -7.60 -18.91 2.60
C ILE A 603 -8.77 -18.82 1.61
N LYS A 604 -8.63 -18.07 0.52
CA LYS A 604 -9.70 -17.96 -0.49
C LYS A 604 -9.91 -19.27 -1.24
N GLY A 605 -8.84 -20.04 -1.46
CA GLY A 605 -8.89 -21.40 -1.96
C GLY A 605 -9.75 -22.28 -1.06
N LEU A 606 -9.45 -22.35 0.24
CA LEU A 606 -10.24 -23.11 1.22
C LEU A 606 -11.73 -22.71 1.23
N LYS A 607 -12.04 -21.40 1.23
CA LYS A 607 -13.42 -20.91 1.13
C LYS A 607 -14.12 -21.38 -0.14
N LYS A 608 -13.42 -21.39 -1.28
CA LYS A 608 -13.98 -21.85 -2.57
C LYS A 608 -14.40 -23.33 -2.55
N TYR A 609 -13.80 -24.14 -1.68
CA TYR A 609 -14.17 -25.56 -1.48
C TYR A 609 -15.09 -25.80 -0.28
N GLY A 610 -15.57 -24.74 0.39
CA GLY A 610 -16.54 -24.83 1.49
C GLY A 610 -15.92 -24.93 2.89
N TYR A 611 -14.60 -24.83 3.04
CA TYR A 611 -13.89 -24.87 4.33
C TYR A 611 -13.85 -23.50 5.01
N GLU A 612 -15.04 -22.92 5.21
CA GLU A 612 -15.21 -21.54 5.69
C GLU A 612 -14.73 -21.38 7.15
N SER A 613 -14.92 -22.39 7.99
CA SER A 613 -14.53 -22.36 9.41
C SER A 613 -13.01 -22.29 9.54
N GLU A 614 -12.31 -23.18 8.86
CA GLU A 614 -10.85 -23.30 8.83
C GLU A 614 -10.21 -22.06 8.20
N ALA A 615 -10.77 -21.59 7.08
CA ALA A 615 -10.33 -20.35 6.46
C ALA A 615 -10.46 -19.13 7.41
N ASN A 616 -11.54 -19.06 8.21
CA ASN A 616 -11.73 -18.00 9.19
C ASN A 616 -10.81 -18.14 10.42
N GLU A 617 -10.46 -19.36 10.82
CA GLU A 617 -9.45 -19.61 11.86
C GLU A 617 -8.08 -19.08 11.41
N LEU A 618 -7.64 -19.46 10.21
CA LEU A 618 -6.37 -19.02 9.63
C LEU A 618 -6.34 -17.49 9.46
N THR A 619 -7.43 -16.89 8.98
CA THR A 619 -7.58 -15.43 8.88
C THR A 619 -7.41 -14.75 10.25
N ARG A 620 -8.02 -15.31 11.31
CA ARG A 620 -7.90 -14.77 12.66
C ARG A 620 -6.46 -14.88 13.16
N LYS A 621 -5.78 -16.01 12.98
CA LYS A 621 -4.36 -16.16 13.36
C LYS A 621 -3.46 -15.16 12.64
N LEU A 622 -3.62 -14.98 11.32
CA LEU A 622 -2.86 -13.99 10.55
C LEU A 622 -3.03 -12.56 11.04
N ILE A 623 -4.24 -12.18 11.46
CA ILE A 623 -4.54 -10.82 11.92
C ILE A 623 -4.00 -10.59 13.33
N HIS A 624 -4.19 -11.55 14.24
CA HIS A 624 -3.93 -11.33 15.67
C HIS A 624 -2.51 -11.68 16.10
N ASN A 625 -1.79 -12.52 15.35
CA ASN A 625 -0.46 -13.00 15.74
C ASN A 625 0.68 -12.30 14.98
N ALA A 626 0.40 -11.51 13.95
CA ALA A 626 1.40 -10.78 13.18
C ALA A 626 1.66 -9.37 13.75
N GLU A 627 2.93 -9.02 13.94
CA GLU A 627 3.35 -7.74 14.49
C GLU A 627 2.92 -6.56 13.62
N GLY A 628 2.39 -5.52 14.25
CA GLY A 628 2.01 -4.27 13.59
C GLY A 628 0.68 -4.31 12.86
N VAL A 629 -0.01 -5.45 12.81
CA VAL A 629 -1.32 -5.57 12.16
C VAL A 629 -2.42 -4.93 13.00
N THR A 630 -2.59 -5.35 14.25
CA THR A 630 -3.62 -4.82 15.16
C THR A 630 -3.11 -3.70 16.06
N GLN A 631 -1.80 -3.57 16.25
CA GLN A 631 -1.20 -2.60 17.17
C GLN A 631 -1.16 -1.20 16.55
N LYS A 632 -1.65 -0.18 17.27
CA LYS A 632 -1.53 1.22 16.85
C LYS A 632 -0.08 1.69 16.82
N GLY A 633 0.23 2.66 15.96
CA GLY A 633 1.56 3.22 15.78
C GLY A 633 2.56 2.33 15.04
N LYS A 634 2.22 1.06 14.77
CA LYS A 634 3.08 0.13 14.05
C LYS A 634 2.59 -0.10 12.62
N ALA A 635 3.54 -0.17 11.71
CA ALA A 635 3.32 -0.42 10.29
C ALA A 635 2.94 -1.87 9.99
N ILE A 636 2.16 -2.06 8.92
CA ILE A 636 2.06 -3.33 8.20
C ILE A 636 3.40 -3.60 7.51
N ARG A 637 3.83 -4.87 7.51
CA ARG A 637 5.14 -5.32 7.05
C ARG A 637 5.00 -6.16 5.78
N GLU A 638 6.11 -6.39 5.09
CA GLU A 638 6.15 -7.15 3.85
C GLU A 638 5.86 -8.64 4.09
N ASN A 639 6.55 -9.25 5.06
CA ASN A 639 6.29 -10.60 5.51
C ASN A 639 6.56 -10.76 7.02
N TYR A 640 6.25 -11.94 7.56
CA TYR A 640 6.24 -12.19 9.00
C TYR A 640 6.96 -13.49 9.35
N ASN A 641 7.67 -13.49 10.47
CA ASN A 641 8.18 -14.73 11.03
C ASN A 641 6.99 -15.63 11.46
N PRO A 642 6.88 -16.85 10.92
CA PRO A 642 5.72 -17.73 11.12
C PRO A 642 5.57 -18.25 12.56
N ILE A 643 6.66 -18.21 13.35
CA ILE A 643 6.68 -18.72 14.72
C ILE A 643 6.48 -17.58 15.73
N SER A 644 7.28 -16.52 15.61
CA SER A 644 7.28 -15.41 16.58
C SER A 644 6.32 -14.29 16.25
N GLY A 645 5.85 -14.21 14.99
CA GLY A 645 5.01 -13.10 14.51
C GLY A 645 5.74 -11.80 14.24
N LYS A 646 7.07 -11.75 14.44
CA LYS A 646 7.90 -10.57 14.17
C LYS A 646 7.74 -10.11 12.72
N GLY A 647 7.60 -8.80 12.54
CA GLY A 647 7.52 -8.17 11.23
C GLY A 647 8.87 -8.06 10.52
N LEU A 648 8.99 -8.59 9.32
CA LEU A 648 10.25 -8.66 8.56
C LEU A 648 10.23 -7.75 7.32
N GLU A 649 11.42 -7.49 6.77
CA GLU A 649 11.65 -6.71 5.54
C GLU A 649 11.06 -5.28 5.53
N ALA A 650 10.31 -4.87 4.50
CA ALA A 650 9.85 -3.50 4.34
C ALA A 650 8.70 -3.10 5.30
N TYR A 651 8.71 -1.83 5.74
CA TYR A 651 7.60 -1.20 6.47
C TYR A 651 6.60 -0.61 5.48
N ASN A 652 5.35 -0.40 5.91
CA ASN A 652 4.28 0.22 5.12
C ASN A 652 4.08 -0.48 3.77
N PHE A 653 3.85 -1.79 3.79
CA PHE A 653 3.83 -2.58 2.56
C PHE A 653 2.43 -2.72 1.93
N SER A 654 2.31 -2.29 0.67
CA SER A 654 1.03 -2.14 -0.05
C SER A 654 0.29 -3.45 -0.28
N TRP A 655 0.95 -4.52 -0.74
CA TRP A 655 0.20 -5.76 -0.99
C TRP A 655 -0.29 -6.40 0.30
N SER A 656 0.42 -6.20 1.41
CA SER A 656 0.02 -6.79 2.69
C SER A 656 -1.22 -6.05 3.19
N ALA A 657 -1.20 -4.71 3.10
CA ALA A 657 -2.37 -3.89 3.36
C ALA A 657 -3.57 -4.26 2.46
N ALA A 658 -3.33 -4.45 1.16
CA ALA A 658 -4.33 -4.86 0.18
C ALA A 658 -4.97 -6.22 0.53
N HIS A 659 -4.17 -7.23 0.84
CA HIS A 659 -4.69 -8.57 1.15
C HIS A 659 -5.35 -8.63 2.53
N TYR A 660 -4.84 -7.93 3.55
CA TYR A 660 -5.57 -7.78 4.81
C TYR A 660 -6.94 -7.14 4.58
N LEU A 661 -7.03 -6.10 3.76
CA LEU A 661 -8.32 -5.51 3.39
C LEU A 661 -9.21 -6.56 2.73
N LEU A 662 -8.72 -7.26 1.70
CA LEU A 662 -9.48 -8.30 0.97
C LEU A 662 -9.92 -9.50 1.82
N LEU A 663 -9.21 -9.83 2.90
CA LEU A 663 -9.61 -10.87 3.87
C LEU A 663 -10.85 -10.45 4.67
N LEU A 664 -10.99 -9.14 4.94
CA LEU A 664 -12.13 -8.58 5.69
C LEU A 664 -13.37 -8.39 4.80
N LEU A 665 -13.20 -8.15 3.50
CA LEU A 665 -14.30 -7.87 2.57
C LEU A 665 -15.12 -9.13 2.20
N ASN A 666 -16.41 -8.93 1.95
CA ASN A 666 -17.39 -9.94 1.57
C ASN A 666 -17.73 -9.85 0.08
N LYS A 667 -16.95 -10.50 -0.78
CA LYS A 667 -17.43 -10.99 -2.09
C LYS A 667 -16.62 -12.22 -2.48
N GLN A 668 -17.32 -13.31 -2.79
CA GLN A 668 -16.74 -14.46 -3.48
C GLN A 668 -16.28 -14.01 -4.88
N LEU A 669 -15.08 -14.44 -5.30
CA LEU A 669 -14.44 -14.01 -6.56
C LEU A 669 -15.07 -14.65 -7.80
#